data_AF-E1K103-F1
#
_entry.id   AF-E1K103-F1
#
_cell.length_a   1.000
_cell.length_b   1.000
_cell.length_c   1.000
_cell.angle_alpha   90.00
_cell.angle_beta   90.00
_cell.angle_gamma   90.00
#
_symmetry.space_group_name_H-M   'P 1'
#
loop_
_entity.id
_entity.type
_entity.pdbx_description
1 polymer ?
#
loop_
_entity_poly.entity_id
_entity_poly.type
_entity_poly.pdbx_seq_one_letter_code
_entity_poly.pdbx_strand_id
1 'polypeptide(L)'
;MPRVMRLLSLVMLAVGSIVLACTSTLAAGSDANKTASQHPSSVSAKSPLSGDLTMDFEGMDIRSFARFISDLTGKNIIVADDVKGDITLISPKKLTPKEAYEVFQSILEVNGATIVPGKNALKVVMAKQGKTMGLETRPESGQSGDEHRLVTRIIPLTNADVTDVVTILTPMVSPNGLVSGYGPSNTIFLTDYGANIERLLQIIKGLDVEQAKLMVFTLKNAGAKKLAERLSEFWSTQSQKKGGAKRIPGVFADERTNTLVVMADPTQIQQVRELVQQLDQPTLKANGNYRVYNLKNAEAEELAKELGELVNATKTGGTTKKELNAEGVRIIADKGTNTLVVMAPSEEFPLFDEIIAQLDRPRRGVFVEALIMEVSTDKSVTFGVNWVAGGRVNAVGDNKKGGLVYGGFESSSTSVGTQNSLTLPGGLSVGMLTFPVKIGDFVYSNIQALISDGKSNNTFNILSTPQLMTLDNEEASITVAENRPYLTATDSGQNKQDRTYQQFDYKDVGTKLKITPHIGQSDSIRLKILQEVSRVDKAETLDTGSLQPTTRKRATQTTVQVKDGQTIVISGLMGVSDQDSFSNVPGISDIPVLGWLFKHKSKTREKTNLYVFITPRIVQSPAQAAAIHQEKASALSHAIEASQVEEPRTEGVPVRSGAMPASEMSGNEGAHPVLKPLILLDPMFRDDAKVSGNP
;
A
#
# COMPACT_ATOMS: atom_id res chain seq x y z
N MET A 1 -13.61 51.72 -4.88
CA MET A 1 -12.35 52.50 -5.00
C MET A 1 -11.19 51.66 -4.43
N PRO A 2 -9.96 51.77 -4.95
CA PRO A 2 -9.58 50.84 -6.03
C PRO A 2 -8.14 50.25 -5.99
N ARG A 3 -7.90 49.33 -6.95
CA ARG A 3 -6.66 49.15 -7.74
C ARG A 3 -5.39 48.47 -7.11
N VAL A 4 -4.84 47.53 -7.91
CA VAL A 4 -3.42 47.44 -8.39
C VAL A 4 -2.38 46.81 -7.45
N MET A 5 -1.33 46.09 -7.88
CA MET A 5 -0.95 45.40 -9.16
C MET A 5 0.43 44.73 -8.97
N ARG A 6 0.71 43.60 -9.64
CA ARG A 6 2.04 43.04 -10.04
C ARG A 6 1.78 41.66 -10.67
N LEU A 7 2.00 41.33 -11.95
CA LEU A 7 2.75 41.92 -13.08
C LEU A 7 4.27 41.63 -13.08
N LEU A 8 4.64 40.60 -13.84
CA LEU A 8 5.92 40.31 -14.53
C LEU A 8 5.58 39.17 -15.53
N SER A 9 6.03 39.10 -16.78
CA SER A 9 6.51 40.09 -17.76
C SER A 9 6.52 39.41 -19.14
N LEU A 10 5.87 39.96 -20.16
CA LEU A 10 5.93 39.42 -21.53
C LEU A 10 5.92 40.55 -22.56
N VAL A 11 6.95 40.61 -23.41
CA VAL A 11 7.17 41.69 -24.39
C VAL A 11 7.83 41.12 -25.66
N MET A 12 7.08 41.19 -26.78
CA MET A 12 7.56 41.36 -28.18
C MET A 12 8.48 40.31 -28.85
N LEU A 13 8.53 40.14 -30.19
CA LEU A 13 7.73 40.60 -31.35
C LEU A 13 8.04 39.67 -32.57
N ALA A 14 7.25 39.81 -33.65
CA ALA A 14 7.57 39.46 -35.06
C ALA A 14 7.58 37.95 -35.42
N VAL A 15 6.67 37.43 -36.25
CA VAL A 15 6.45 37.65 -37.71
C VAL A 15 7.52 36.99 -38.57
N GLY A 16 7.12 35.91 -39.26
CA GLY A 16 7.91 35.16 -40.24
C GLY A 16 7.00 34.17 -40.97
N SER A 17 6.64 34.47 -42.22
CA SER A 17 5.50 33.86 -42.91
C SER A 17 5.87 32.73 -43.88
N ILE A 18 4.94 31.76 -43.99
CA ILE A 18 4.60 30.96 -45.19
C ILE A 18 5.66 29.99 -45.75
N VAL A 19 5.34 28.71 -45.60
CA VAL A 19 5.73 27.61 -46.49
C VAL A 19 4.44 26.95 -46.98
N LEU A 20 4.18 26.88 -48.29
CA LEU A 20 3.35 25.80 -48.88
C LEU A 20 3.40 25.72 -50.43
N ALA A 21 3.29 24.46 -50.89
CA ALA A 21 2.56 23.99 -52.07
C ALA A 21 3.09 24.19 -53.51
N CYS A 22 3.27 23.04 -54.19
CA CYS A 22 2.77 22.71 -55.55
C CYS A 22 3.38 23.44 -56.78
N THR A 23 3.44 22.90 -58.01
CA THR A 23 3.25 21.56 -58.63
C THR A 23 3.86 21.59 -60.05
N SER A 24 4.01 20.45 -60.73
CA SER A 24 4.10 20.21 -62.20
C SER A 24 4.09 21.42 -63.18
N THR A 25 4.91 21.45 -64.26
CA THR A 25 4.58 20.75 -65.54
C THR A 25 5.74 20.58 -66.55
N LEU A 26 5.43 19.86 -67.65
CA LEU A 26 6.21 19.41 -68.81
C LEU A 26 6.91 20.50 -69.67
N ALA A 27 8.07 20.14 -70.25
CA ALA A 27 8.45 20.28 -71.67
C ALA A 27 9.70 19.37 -71.92
N ALA A 28 9.81 18.45 -72.88
CA ALA A 28 9.48 18.37 -74.32
C ALA A 28 10.61 18.87 -75.26
N GLY A 29 11.21 17.93 -76.01
CA GLY A 29 11.85 18.17 -77.32
C GLY A 29 13.39 18.16 -77.39
N SER A 30 13.97 17.18 -78.07
CA SER A 30 14.78 17.40 -79.28
C SER A 30 15.15 16.06 -79.94
N ASP A 31 14.84 15.93 -81.22
CA ASP A 31 14.90 14.67 -81.97
C ASP A 31 16.24 14.41 -82.69
N ALA A 32 16.33 13.18 -83.18
CA ALA A 32 17.39 12.64 -84.02
C ALA A 32 17.90 13.56 -85.15
N ASN A 33 19.19 13.40 -85.48
CA ASN A 33 19.63 13.50 -86.88
C ASN A 33 20.59 12.36 -87.23
N LYS A 34 20.17 11.53 -88.20
CA LYS A 34 21.01 10.57 -88.92
C LYS A 34 20.81 10.87 -90.40
N THR A 35 21.85 11.38 -91.06
CA THR A 35 21.89 11.48 -92.53
C THR A 35 23.02 10.58 -93.04
N ALA A 36 22.72 9.72 -94.01
CA ALA A 36 23.70 8.86 -94.64
C ALA A 36 24.28 9.54 -95.90
N SER A 37 25.57 9.35 -96.18
CA SER A 37 26.09 9.48 -97.54
C SER A 37 27.42 8.72 -97.73
N GLN A 38 27.39 7.84 -98.73
CA GLN A 38 28.49 7.47 -99.65
C GLN A 38 29.74 6.70 -99.15
N HIS A 39 29.88 5.52 -99.76
CA HIS A 39 31.10 4.76 -100.03
C HIS A 39 32.06 5.58 -100.95
N PRO A 40 33.37 5.29 -100.99
CA PRO A 40 33.80 4.14 -101.80
C PRO A 40 35.09 3.40 -101.37
N SER A 41 35.38 2.33 -102.13
CA SER A 41 36.70 1.73 -102.39
C SER A 41 37.34 0.84 -101.31
N SER A 42 37.24 -0.46 -101.55
CA SER A 42 38.02 -1.53 -100.94
C SER A 42 39.53 -1.41 -101.22
N VAL A 43 40.36 -1.56 -100.20
CA VAL A 43 41.78 -1.90 -100.34
C VAL A 43 41.97 -3.37 -100.01
N SER A 44 42.69 -4.09 -100.87
CA SER A 44 42.98 -5.52 -100.73
C SER A 44 43.89 -5.82 -99.55
N ALA A 45 43.59 -6.88 -98.78
CA ALA A 45 44.47 -7.46 -97.78
C ALA A 45 44.68 -8.95 -98.09
N LYS A 46 45.94 -9.41 -98.05
CA LYS A 46 46.34 -10.78 -98.36
C LYS A 46 45.77 -11.80 -97.35
N SER A 47 45.52 -13.02 -97.80
CA SER A 47 45.35 -14.18 -96.91
C SER A 47 46.63 -14.42 -96.07
N PRO A 48 46.50 -14.80 -94.78
CA PRO A 48 47.63 -15.20 -93.96
C PRO A 48 48.23 -16.52 -94.45
N LEU A 49 49.54 -16.73 -94.18
CA LEU A 49 50.24 -17.98 -94.51
C LEU A 49 49.84 -19.11 -93.56
N SER A 50 49.44 -20.25 -94.12
CA SER A 50 49.22 -21.49 -93.38
C SER A 50 50.50 -22.32 -93.33
N GLY A 51 51.25 -22.25 -92.22
CA GLY A 51 52.40 -23.11 -91.97
C GLY A 51 52.96 -22.96 -90.55
N ASP A 52 53.33 -24.08 -89.93
CA ASP A 52 53.84 -24.10 -88.56
C ASP A 52 55.23 -23.46 -88.48
N LEU A 53 55.40 -22.47 -87.60
CA LEU A 53 56.58 -21.59 -87.58
C LEU A 53 57.36 -21.71 -86.27
N THR A 54 58.69 -21.81 -86.36
CA THR A 54 59.58 -21.66 -85.21
C THR A 54 59.84 -20.17 -84.94
N MET A 55 59.65 -19.74 -83.70
CA MET A 55 59.90 -18.37 -83.27
C MET A 55 61.04 -18.34 -82.27
N ASP A 56 62.17 -17.78 -82.69
CA ASP A 56 63.34 -17.54 -81.83
C ASP A 56 63.80 -16.10 -82.10
N PHE A 57 63.76 -15.26 -81.06
CA PHE A 57 64.02 -13.83 -81.14
C PHE A 57 64.82 -13.41 -79.91
N GLU A 58 65.91 -12.68 -80.12
CA GLU A 58 66.76 -12.12 -79.07
C GLU A 58 66.81 -10.59 -79.24
N GLY A 59 66.39 -9.84 -78.21
CA GLY A 59 66.46 -8.37 -78.22
C GLY A 59 65.62 -7.66 -79.29
N MET A 60 64.45 -8.21 -79.66
CA MET A 60 63.59 -7.61 -80.68
C MET A 60 62.69 -6.50 -80.10
N ASP A 61 62.60 -5.34 -80.78
CA ASP A 61 61.65 -4.27 -80.42
C ASP A 61 60.19 -4.77 -80.55
N ILE A 62 59.40 -4.55 -79.51
CA ILE A 62 57.99 -4.98 -79.41
C ILE A 62 57.09 -4.51 -80.57
N ARG A 63 57.41 -3.39 -81.23
CA ARG A 63 56.69 -2.86 -82.40
C ARG A 63 57.07 -3.61 -83.68
N SER A 64 58.31 -4.07 -83.79
CA SER A 64 58.75 -4.96 -84.88
C SER A 64 58.09 -6.33 -84.74
N PHE A 65 58.00 -6.85 -83.51
CA PHE A 65 57.28 -8.10 -83.23
C PHE A 65 55.77 -7.97 -83.50
N ALA A 66 55.14 -6.85 -83.11
CA ALA A 66 53.74 -6.59 -83.43
C ALA A 66 53.46 -6.54 -84.94
N ARG A 67 54.38 -6.00 -85.77
CA ARG A 67 54.26 -6.07 -87.24
C ARG A 67 54.35 -7.50 -87.75
N PHE A 68 55.30 -8.29 -87.25
CA PHE A 68 55.44 -9.70 -87.61
C PHE A 68 54.17 -10.52 -87.27
N ILE A 69 53.57 -10.28 -86.09
CA ILE A 69 52.29 -10.91 -85.72
C ILE A 69 51.11 -10.36 -86.54
N SER A 70 51.13 -9.08 -86.94
CA SER A 70 50.15 -8.49 -87.88
C SER A 70 50.18 -9.19 -89.24
N ASP A 71 51.37 -9.47 -89.78
CA ASP A 71 51.56 -10.15 -91.06
C ASP A 71 51.17 -11.64 -90.98
N LEU A 72 51.49 -12.32 -89.88
CA LEU A 72 51.13 -13.73 -89.67
C LEU A 72 49.64 -13.96 -89.42
N THR A 73 48.99 -13.08 -88.66
CA THR A 73 47.57 -13.22 -88.29
C THR A 73 46.61 -12.55 -89.27
N GLY A 74 47.11 -11.70 -90.18
CA GLY A 74 46.30 -10.90 -91.09
C GLY A 74 45.46 -9.81 -90.39
N LYS A 75 45.71 -9.53 -89.10
CA LYS A 75 44.97 -8.56 -88.30
C LYS A 75 45.72 -7.23 -88.27
N ASN A 76 45.05 -6.12 -88.55
CA ASN A 76 45.64 -4.79 -88.36
C ASN A 76 45.97 -4.56 -86.87
N ILE A 77 47.24 -4.28 -86.55
CA ILE A 77 47.69 -3.95 -85.19
C ILE A 77 48.20 -2.50 -85.15
N ILE A 78 47.66 -1.70 -84.24
CA ILE A 78 48.11 -0.33 -83.93
C ILE A 78 48.81 -0.38 -82.58
N VAL A 79 50.10 -0.03 -82.53
CA VAL A 79 50.86 0.07 -81.28
C VAL A 79 50.99 1.53 -80.88
N ALA A 80 50.66 1.87 -79.63
CA ALA A 80 50.81 3.22 -79.10
C ALA A 80 52.28 3.58 -78.81
N ASP A 81 52.64 4.87 -78.92
CA ASP A 81 54.03 5.36 -78.84
C ASP A 81 54.70 5.16 -77.46
N ASP A 82 53.90 4.92 -76.43
CA ASP A 82 54.35 4.64 -75.06
C ASP A 82 54.75 3.18 -74.85
N VAL A 83 54.30 2.25 -75.71
CA VAL A 83 54.64 0.82 -75.67
C VAL A 83 56.07 0.61 -76.17
N LYS A 84 57.00 0.40 -75.23
CA LYS A 84 58.43 0.20 -75.46
C LYS A 84 58.93 -0.99 -74.64
N GLY A 85 59.80 -1.79 -75.24
CA GLY A 85 60.43 -2.93 -74.60
C GLY A 85 61.12 -3.81 -75.65
N ASP A 86 62.23 -4.42 -75.25
CA ASP A 86 62.93 -5.43 -76.02
C ASP A 86 62.49 -6.81 -75.53
N ILE A 87 62.21 -7.71 -76.47
CA ILE A 87 61.69 -9.05 -76.17
C ILE A 87 62.69 -10.12 -76.54
N THR A 88 62.75 -11.16 -75.71
CA THR A 88 63.48 -12.40 -76.01
C THR A 88 62.51 -13.57 -75.87
N LEU A 89 62.28 -14.30 -76.96
CA LEU A 89 61.38 -15.45 -77.04
C LEU A 89 62.15 -16.62 -77.61
N ILE A 90 62.27 -17.70 -76.83
CA ILE A 90 62.92 -18.94 -77.24
C ILE A 90 61.84 -20.03 -77.33
N SER A 91 61.37 -20.37 -78.54
CA SER A 91 60.40 -21.46 -78.75
C SER A 91 61.04 -22.67 -79.42
N PRO A 92 61.34 -23.76 -78.67
CA PRO A 92 61.87 -25.01 -79.24
C PRO A 92 60.81 -25.83 -80.00
N LYS A 93 59.53 -25.44 -79.94
CA LYS A 93 58.42 -26.05 -80.67
C LYS A 93 57.94 -25.13 -81.78
N LYS A 94 57.46 -25.73 -82.88
CA LYS A 94 56.73 -25.00 -83.91
C LYS A 94 55.39 -24.54 -83.33
N LEU A 95 55.02 -23.29 -83.61
CA LEU A 95 53.77 -22.69 -83.17
C LEU A 95 52.84 -22.49 -84.37
N THR A 96 51.55 -22.73 -84.16
CA THR A 96 50.50 -22.32 -85.09
C THR A 96 50.28 -20.79 -85.01
N PRO A 97 49.65 -20.17 -86.02
CA PRO A 97 49.33 -18.73 -85.98
C PRO A 97 48.44 -18.30 -84.80
N LYS A 98 47.70 -19.24 -84.18
CA LYS A 98 46.89 -18.97 -82.98
C LYS A 98 47.76 -18.97 -81.71
N GLU A 99 48.58 -20.01 -81.52
CA GLU A 99 49.49 -20.10 -80.36
C GLU A 99 50.53 -18.97 -80.38
N ALA A 100 51.03 -18.59 -81.57
CA ALA A 100 51.89 -17.43 -81.74
C ALA A 100 51.24 -16.11 -81.27
N TYR A 101 49.93 -15.96 -81.46
CA TYR A 101 49.16 -14.80 -81.02
C TYR A 101 48.91 -14.82 -79.50
N GLU A 102 48.73 -16.00 -78.90
CA GLU A 102 48.66 -16.18 -77.44
C GLU A 102 50.00 -15.86 -76.77
N VAL A 103 51.12 -16.36 -77.32
CA VAL A 103 52.48 -16.01 -76.88
C VAL A 103 52.75 -14.50 -77.02
N PHE A 104 52.26 -13.86 -78.09
CA PHE A 104 52.32 -12.40 -78.22
C PHE A 104 51.56 -11.68 -77.11
N GLN A 105 50.37 -12.15 -76.72
CA GLN A 105 49.63 -11.61 -75.57
C GLN A 105 50.41 -11.79 -74.26
N SER A 106 51.01 -12.96 -74.02
CA SER A 106 51.86 -13.19 -72.83
C SER A 106 53.08 -12.27 -72.78
N ILE A 107 53.72 -12.00 -73.92
CA ILE A 107 54.87 -11.08 -74.01
C ILE A 107 54.45 -9.63 -73.76
N LEU A 108 53.27 -9.22 -74.23
CA LEU A 108 52.69 -7.92 -73.89
C LEU A 108 52.38 -7.81 -72.39
N GLU A 109 51.81 -8.86 -71.80
CA GLU A 109 51.51 -8.95 -70.37
C GLU A 109 52.77 -8.77 -69.50
N VAL A 110 53.86 -9.49 -69.82
CA VAL A 110 55.17 -9.35 -69.14
C VAL A 110 55.72 -7.92 -69.21
N ASN A 111 55.52 -7.23 -70.34
CA ASN A 111 55.95 -5.84 -70.53
C ASN A 111 54.92 -4.79 -70.02
N GLY A 112 53.83 -5.21 -69.36
CA GLY A 112 52.81 -4.31 -68.81
C GLY A 112 51.92 -3.65 -69.86
N ALA A 113 51.88 -4.18 -71.08
CA ALA A 113 50.98 -3.79 -72.16
C ALA A 113 49.78 -4.75 -72.28
N THR A 114 48.75 -4.35 -73.02
CA THR A 114 47.55 -5.16 -73.30
C THR A 114 46.98 -4.86 -74.68
N ILE A 115 46.23 -5.81 -75.23
CA ILE A 115 45.49 -5.64 -76.48
C ILE A 115 44.04 -5.25 -76.18
N VAL A 116 43.62 -4.09 -76.67
CA VAL A 116 42.23 -3.64 -76.68
C VAL A 116 41.63 -3.84 -78.08
N PRO A 117 40.52 -4.58 -78.24
CA PRO A 117 39.89 -4.78 -79.53
C PRO A 117 39.22 -3.50 -80.04
N GLY A 118 39.61 -3.03 -81.23
CA GLY A 118 38.94 -1.93 -81.95
C GLY A 118 38.16 -2.43 -83.17
N LYS A 119 37.21 -1.62 -83.66
CA LYS A 119 36.28 -2.00 -84.75
C LYS A 119 36.94 -2.47 -86.07
N ASN A 120 38.18 -2.09 -86.35
CA ASN A 120 38.88 -2.43 -87.59
C ASN A 120 40.39 -2.71 -87.41
N ALA A 121 40.87 -2.68 -86.15
CA ALA A 121 42.26 -2.90 -85.77
C ALA A 121 42.36 -3.20 -84.26
N LEU A 122 43.31 -4.05 -83.88
CA LEU A 122 43.70 -4.29 -82.50
C LEU A 122 44.61 -3.15 -82.03
N LYS A 123 44.36 -2.60 -80.84
CA LYS A 123 45.21 -1.55 -80.25
C LYS A 123 46.06 -2.14 -79.14
N VAL A 124 47.38 -2.05 -79.26
CA VAL A 124 48.32 -2.36 -78.19
C VAL A 124 48.60 -1.08 -77.43
N VAL A 125 48.25 -1.07 -76.15
CA VAL A 125 48.38 0.08 -75.23
C VAL A 125 48.97 -0.38 -73.91
N MET A 126 49.55 0.52 -73.13
CA MET A 126 49.94 0.23 -71.74
C MET A 126 48.71 -0.19 -70.91
N ALA A 127 48.84 -1.24 -70.09
CA ALA A 127 47.73 -1.81 -69.33
C ALA A 127 47.03 -0.79 -68.41
N LYS A 128 47.76 0.21 -67.91
CA LYS A 128 47.23 1.35 -67.15
C LYS A 128 46.21 2.18 -67.94
N GLN A 129 46.42 2.36 -69.25
CA GLN A 129 45.49 3.07 -70.15
C GLN A 129 44.38 2.14 -70.65
N GLY A 130 44.68 0.84 -70.81
CA GLY A 130 43.69 -0.19 -71.15
C GLY A 130 42.51 -0.23 -70.18
N LYS A 131 42.71 0.10 -68.90
CA LYS A 131 41.64 0.12 -67.87
C LYS A 131 40.45 1.04 -68.21
N THR A 132 40.65 2.10 -69.00
CA THR A 132 39.59 3.05 -69.38
C THR A 132 39.13 2.90 -70.84
N MET A 133 39.80 2.06 -71.63
CA MET A 133 39.51 1.87 -73.05
C MET A 133 38.74 0.57 -73.30
N GLY A 134 37.41 0.62 -73.16
CA GLY A 134 36.48 -0.29 -73.84
C GLY A 134 36.76 -1.79 -73.69
N LEU A 135 37.10 -2.25 -72.49
CA LEU A 135 37.22 -3.68 -72.17
C LEU A 135 35.86 -4.38 -72.33
N GLU A 136 35.86 -5.65 -72.75
CA GLU A 136 34.64 -6.46 -72.79
C GLU A 136 34.15 -6.76 -71.36
N THR A 137 33.08 -6.10 -70.94
CA THR A 137 32.34 -6.47 -69.72
C THR A 137 31.57 -7.76 -69.98
N ARG A 138 31.97 -8.86 -69.36
CA ARG A 138 31.29 -10.16 -69.51
C ARG A 138 30.45 -10.48 -68.26
N PRO A 139 29.11 -10.63 -68.38
CA PRO A 139 28.25 -11.01 -67.26
C PRO A 139 28.21 -12.51 -66.99
N GLU A 140 28.51 -13.36 -67.99
CA GLU A 140 28.32 -14.82 -67.90
C GLU A 140 29.61 -15.64 -67.80
N SER A 141 29.45 -16.86 -67.28
CA SER A 141 30.53 -17.83 -67.05
C SER A 141 30.82 -18.73 -68.26
N GLY A 142 30.91 -18.15 -69.47
CA GLY A 142 31.45 -18.85 -70.63
C GLY A 142 32.96 -19.11 -70.47
N GLN A 143 33.44 -20.28 -70.91
CA GLN A 143 34.87 -20.62 -70.87
C GLN A 143 35.71 -19.61 -71.67
N SER A 144 36.83 -19.21 -71.09
CA SER A 144 37.74 -18.22 -71.64
C SER A 144 38.58 -18.82 -72.77
N GLY A 145 38.50 -18.26 -73.98
CA GLY A 145 39.48 -18.48 -75.04
C GLY A 145 40.63 -17.44 -75.06
N ASP A 146 40.65 -16.52 -74.10
CA ASP A 146 41.56 -15.37 -73.99
C ASP A 146 42.12 -15.29 -72.55
N GLU A 147 43.02 -16.19 -72.16
CA GLU A 147 43.57 -16.24 -70.79
C GLU A 147 44.43 -15.01 -70.45
N HIS A 148 45.13 -14.46 -71.45
CA HIS A 148 46.13 -13.37 -71.33
C HIS A 148 45.57 -11.96 -71.57
N ARG A 149 44.24 -11.79 -71.63
CA ARG A 149 43.61 -10.47 -71.85
C ARG A 149 43.01 -9.92 -70.56
N LEU A 150 43.21 -8.62 -70.33
CA LEU A 150 42.53 -7.87 -69.27
C LEU A 150 41.02 -7.80 -69.60
N VAL A 151 40.16 -8.28 -68.70
CA VAL A 151 38.68 -8.22 -68.85
C VAL A 151 38.02 -7.80 -67.54
N THR A 152 36.79 -7.27 -67.61
CA THR A 152 36.00 -6.89 -66.43
C THR A 152 34.80 -7.82 -66.27
N ARG A 153 34.64 -8.36 -65.06
CA ARG A 153 33.55 -9.28 -64.70
C ARG A 153 32.79 -8.75 -63.49
N ILE A 154 31.47 -8.93 -63.54
CA ILE A 154 30.53 -8.53 -62.49
C ILE A 154 30.07 -9.81 -61.79
N ILE A 155 30.21 -9.86 -60.47
CA ILE A 155 29.98 -11.08 -59.66
C ILE A 155 29.05 -10.72 -58.49
N PRO A 156 27.77 -11.13 -58.51
CA PRO A 156 26.89 -10.98 -57.35
C PRO A 156 27.28 -12.00 -56.25
N LEU A 157 27.23 -11.56 -54.99
CA LEU A 157 27.39 -12.41 -53.81
C LEU A 157 26.03 -12.65 -53.14
N THR A 158 25.79 -13.86 -52.66
CA THR A 158 24.49 -14.26 -52.08
C THR A 158 24.48 -14.18 -50.55
N ASN A 159 25.60 -14.53 -49.91
CA ASN A 159 25.71 -14.80 -48.48
C ASN A 159 26.81 -13.98 -47.78
N ALA A 160 27.95 -13.76 -48.44
CA ALA A 160 29.07 -13.00 -47.90
C ALA A 160 28.91 -11.49 -48.17
N ASP A 161 29.42 -10.65 -47.24
CA ASP A 161 29.45 -9.20 -47.45
C ASP A 161 30.54 -8.80 -48.45
N VAL A 162 30.19 -7.99 -49.44
CA VAL A 162 31.12 -7.54 -50.47
C VAL A 162 32.33 -6.80 -49.93
N THR A 163 32.23 -6.10 -48.79
CA THR A 163 33.31 -5.33 -48.17
C THR A 163 34.37 -6.26 -47.58
N ASP A 164 33.93 -7.30 -46.88
CA ASP A 164 34.80 -8.34 -46.30
C ASP A 164 35.54 -9.08 -47.42
N VAL A 165 34.81 -9.49 -48.47
CA VAL A 165 35.39 -10.22 -49.61
C VAL A 165 36.37 -9.34 -50.40
N VAL A 166 36.05 -8.07 -50.67
CA VAL A 166 36.97 -7.13 -51.34
C VAL A 166 38.27 -6.96 -50.53
N THR A 167 38.19 -6.85 -49.22
CA THR A 167 39.36 -6.72 -48.34
C THR A 167 40.28 -7.94 -48.43
N ILE A 168 39.70 -9.15 -48.48
CA ILE A 168 40.45 -10.42 -48.62
C ILE A 168 41.06 -10.57 -50.02
N LEU A 169 40.35 -10.17 -51.08
CA LEU A 169 40.80 -10.36 -52.46
C LEU A 169 41.79 -9.30 -52.95
N THR A 170 41.77 -8.07 -52.40
CA THR A 170 42.65 -6.96 -52.80
C THR A 170 44.14 -7.35 -52.98
N PRO A 171 44.81 -8.06 -52.05
CA PRO A 171 46.22 -8.47 -52.23
C PRO A 171 46.44 -9.60 -53.26
N MET A 172 45.37 -10.21 -53.79
CA MET A 172 45.43 -11.32 -54.77
C MET A 172 45.16 -10.87 -56.22
N VAL A 173 44.89 -9.58 -56.42
CA VAL A 173 44.72 -8.92 -57.73
C VAL A 173 46.09 -8.64 -58.35
N SER A 174 46.22 -8.73 -59.67
CA SER A 174 47.47 -8.37 -60.34
C SER A 174 47.79 -6.86 -60.20
N PRO A 175 49.05 -6.42 -60.41
CA PRO A 175 49.42 -4.99 -60.33
C PRO A 175 48.62 -4.09 -61.29
N ASN A 176 48.06 -4.66 -62.36
CA ASN A 176 47.22 -3.96 -63.34
C ASN A 176 45.72 -4.26 -63.19
N GLY A 177 45.30 -5.09 -62.24
CA GLY A 177 43.88 -5.32 -61.97
C GLY A 177 43.21 -4.19 -61.19
N LEU A 178 41.94 -4.40 -60.84
CA LEU A 178 41.12 -3.58 -59.95
C LEU A 178 40.02 -4.47 -59.36
N VAL A 179 39.78 -4.35 -58.06
CA VAL A 179 38.61 -4.92 -57.38
C VAL A 179 37.87 -3.80 -56.68
N SER A 180 36.56 -3.73 -56.87
CA SER A 180 35.67 -2.85 -56.11
C SER A 180 34.35 -3.54 -55.80
N GLY A 181 33.77 -3.24 -54.64
CA GLY A 181 32.48 -3.76 -54.21
C GLY A 181 31.42 -2.67 -54.24
N TYR A 182 30.22 -3.01 -54.69
CA TYR A 182 29.04 -2.17 -54.53
C TYR A 182 28.09 -2.81 -53.51
N GLY A 183 28.17 -2.33 -52.27
CA GLY A 183 27.39 -2.81 -51.12
C GLY A 183 25.89 -2.95 -51.37
N PRO A 184 25.19 -1.95 -51.94
CA PRO A 184 23.73 -2.00 -52.07
C PRO A 184 23.18 -3.14 -52.95
N SER A 185 23.96 -3.68 -53.89
CA SER A 185 23.59 -4.89 -54.65
C SER A 185 24.49 -6.09 -54.34
N ASN A 186 25.29 -6.01 -53.28
CA ASN A 186 26.27 -7.01 -52.86
C ASN A 186 27.10 -7.59 -54.03
N THR A 187 27.60 -6.71 -54.91
CA THR A 187 28.21 -7.11 -56.19
C THR A 187 29.67 -6.67 -56.28
N ILE A 188 30.55 -7.59 -56.67
CA ILE A 188 31.97 -7.32 -56.96
C ILE A 188 32.14 -6.98 -58.44
N PHE A 189 32.86 -5.89 -58.70
CA PHE A 189 33.48 -5.59 -59.99
C PHE A 189 34.95 -6.02 -59.92
N LEU A 190 35.32 -7.00 -60.75
CA LEU A 190 36.67 -7.54 -60.83
C LEU A 190 37.21 -7.31 -62.25
N THR A 191 38.29 -6.52 -62.37
CA THR A 191 39.05 -6.33 -63.60
C THR A 191 40.43 -6.93 -63.41
N ASP A 192 40.78 -7.96 -64.18
CA ASP A 192 42.10 -8.59 -64.16
C ASP A 192 42.32 -9.42 -65.44
N TYR A 193 43.47 -10.08 -65.57
CA TYR A 193 43.72 -11.06 -66.63
C TYR A 193 42.81 -12.29 -66.47
N GLY A 194 42.35 -12.86 -67.59
CA GLY A 194 41.41 -13.98 -67.63
C GLY A 194 41.78 -15.15 -66.70
N ALA A 195 43.04 -15.59 -66.74
CA ALA A 195 43.55 -16.65 -65.87
C ALA A 195 43.44 -16.34 -64.36
N ASN A 196 43.70 -15.10 -63.93
CA ASN A 196 43.57 -14.73 -62.52
C ASN A 196 42.10 -14.59 -62.10
N ILE A 197 41.22 -14.14 -63.00
CA ILE A 197 39.77 -14.06 -62.73
C ILE A 197 39.18 -15.44 -62.42
N GLU A 198 39.58 -16.50 -63.14
CA GLU A 198 39.09 -17.85 -62.88
C GLU A 198 39.55 -18.38 -61.51
N ARG A 199 40.79 -18.08 -61.10
CA ARG A 199 41.30 -18.37 -59.76
C ARG A 199 40.51 -17.60 -58.68
N LEU A 200 40.30 -16.29 -58.86
CA LEU A 200 39.57 -15.45 -57.91
C LEU A 200 38.09 -15.89 -57.79
N LEU A 201 37.46 -16.34 -58.87
CA LEU A 201 36.11 -16.91 -58.86
C LEU A 201 36.00 -18.20 -58.03
N GLN A 202 37.02 -19.07 -58.06
CA GLN A 202 37.04 -20.26 -57.20
C GLN A 202 37.14 -19.87 -55.71
N ILE A 203 37.94 -18.86 -55.39
CA ILE A 203 38.07 -18.33 -54.01
C ILE A 203 36.75 -17.69 -53.56
N ILE A 204 36.11 -16.87 -54.39
CA ILE A 204 34.79 -16.26 -54.11
C ILE A 204 33.74 -17.34 -53.82
N LYS A 205 33.66 -18.40 -54.63
CA LYS A 205 32.74 -19.53 -54.40
C LYS A 205 33.00 -20.27 -53.07
N GLY A 206 34.24 -20.28 -52.58
CA GLY A 206 34.58 -20.84 -51.28
C GLY A 206 34.26 -19.91 -50.10
N LEU A 207 34.15 -18.60 -50.33
CA LEU A 207 33.82 -17.59 -49.33
C LEU A 207 32.31 -17.30 -49.21
N ASP A 208 31.56 -17.43 -50.31
CA ASP A 208 30.11 -17.13 -50.39
C ASP A 208 29.21 -18.24 -49.82
N VAL A 209 29.59 -18.81 -48.67
CA VAL A 209 28.85 -19.85 -47.95
C VAL A 209 27.73 -19.27 -47.08
N GLU A 210 26.61 -19.98 -46.92
CA GLU A 210 25.49 -19.58 -46.05
C GLU A 210 25.94 -19.37 -44.60
N GLN A 211 25.92 -18.12 -44.12
CA GLN A 211 26.48 -17.79 -42.80
C GLN A 211 25.45 -17.89 -41.66
N ALA A 212 24.20 -17.45 -41.86
CA ALA A 212 23.20 -17.41 -40.80
C ALA A 212 21.83 -17.93 -41.26
N LYS A 213 21.17 -18.73 -40.40
CA LYS A 213 19.83 -19.25 -40.64
C LYS A 213 18.88 -18.87 -39.49
N LEU A 214 17.63 -18.59 -39.83
CA LEU A 214 16.56 -18.36 -38.87
C LEU A 214 15.89 -19.71 -38.54
N MET A 215 15.77 -20.03 -37.25
CA MET A 215 15.02 -21.18 -36.76
C MET A 215 14.09 -20.76 -35.59
N VAL A 216 12.89 -21.33 -35.56
CA VAL A 216 11.90 -21.11 -34.49
C VAL A 216 11.77 -22.38 -33.64
N PHE A 217 11.76 -22.22 -32.32
CA PHE A 217 11.53 -23.28 -31.35
C PHE A 217 10.26 -22.99 -30.55
N THR A 218 9.37 -23.96 -30.43
CA THR A 218 8.17 -23.90 -29.58
C THR A 218 8.48 -24.49 -28.20
N LEU A 219 8.23 -23.73 -27.14
CA LEU A 219 8.50 -24.15 -25.75
C LEU A 219 7.23 -24.63 -25.06
N LYS A 220 7.31 -25.74 -24.32
CA LYS A 220 6.16 -26.38 -23.66
C LYS A 220 6.05 -26.06 -22.17
N ASN A 221 7.19 -25.93 -21.48
CA ASN A 221 7.26 -25.81 -20.03
C ASN A 221 7.93 -24.49 -19.60
N ALA A 222 9.03 -24.12 -20.27
CA ALA A 222 9.76 -22.89 -20.00
C ALA A 222 9.12 -21.67 -20.66
N GLY A 223 9.20 -20.51 -19.99
CA GLY A 223 8.73 -19.23 -20.54
C GLY A 223 9.77 -18.60 -21.47
N ALA A 224 9.37 -18.31 -22.71
CA ALA A 224 10.26 -17.86 -23.79
C ALA A 224 11.11 -16.64 -23.44
N LYS A 225 10.54 -15.62 -22.78
CA LYS A 225 11.25 -14.40 -22.37
C LYS A 225 12.46 -14.69 -21.47
N LYS A 226 12.21 -15.38 -20.35
CA LYS A 226 13.25 -15.75 -19.36
C LYS A 226 14.32 -16.65 -19.98
N LEU A 227 13.93 -17.50 -20.94
CA LEU A 227 14.86 -18.37 -21.64
C LEU A 227 15.74 -17.60 -22.64
N ALA A 228 15.17 -16.64 -23.39
CA ALA A 228 15.92 -15.76 -24.28
C ALA A 228 16.94 -14.89 -23.53
N GLU A 229 16.53 -14.28 -22.42
CA GLU A 229 17.40 -13.52 -21.51
C GLU A 229 18.60 -14.38 -21.06
N ARG A 230 18.35 -15.56 -20.47
CA ARG A 230 19.42 -16.47 -20.03
C ARG A 230 20.32 -16.98 -21.16
N LEU A 231 19.78 -17.25 -22.36
CA LEU A 231 20.57 -17.69 -23.51
C LEU A 231 21.48 -16.55 -24.02
N SER A 232 20.96 -15.33 -24.13
CA SER A 232 21.77 -14.17 -24.54
C SER A 232 22.87 -13.82 -23.53
N GLU A 233 22.59 -13.95 -22.23
CA GLU A 233 23.59 -13.82 -21.15
C GLU A 233 24.69 -14.90 -21.25
N PHE A 234 24.31 -16.16 -21.44
CA PHE A 234 25.25 -17.27 -21.62
C PHE A 234 26.19 -17.04 -22.82
N TRP A 235 25.63 -16.70 -23.99
CA TRP A 235 26.42 -16.52 -25.21
C TRP A 235 27.29 -15.25 -25.20
N SER A 236 26.83 -14.15 -24.60
CA SER A 236 27.66 -12.94 -24.42
C SER A 236 28.84 -13.19 -23.48
N THR A 237 28.62 -13.92 -22.38
CA THR A 237 29.68 -14.33 -21.45
C THR A 237 30.70 -15.28 -22.10
N GLN A 238 30.24 -16.17 -22.98
CA GLN A 238 31.12 -17.10 -23.72
C GLN A 238 31.96 -16.37 -24.79
N SER A 239 31.45 -15.29 -25.39
CA SER A 239 32.16 -14.48 -26.38
C SER A 239 33.34 -13.71 -25.77
N GLN A 240 33.16 -13.10 -24.60
CA GLN A 240 34.22 -12.36 -23.87
C GLN A 240 35.49 -13.20 -23.56
N LYS A 241 35.36 -14.53 -23.41
CA LYS A 241 36.49 -15.41 -23.07
C LYS A 241 37.33 -15.90 -24.26
N LYS A 242 36.95 -15.62 -25.50
CA LYS A 242 37.71 -15.97 -26.71
C LYS A 242 37.83 -14.75 -27.61
N GLY A 243 38.93 -14.02 -27.47
CA GLY A 243 39.19 -12.71 -28.09
C GLY A 243 39.24 -12.68 -29.62
N GLY A 244 38.08 -12.82 -30.25
CA GLY A 244 37.83 -12.59 -31.66
C GLY A 244 36.33 -12.35 -31.86
N ALA A 245 35.96 -11.49 -32.80
CA ALA A 245 34.58 -11.05 -33.01
C ALA A 245 33.69 -12.15 -33.64
N LYS A 246 33.50 -13.28 -32.95
CA LYS A 246 32.56 -14.31 -33.37
C LYS A 246 31.14 -13.83 -33.13
N ARG A 247 30.32 -13.80 -34.18
CA ARG A 247 28.94 -13.31 -34.15
C ARG A 247 28.15 -14.06 -33.07
N ILE A 248 27.50 -13.29 -32.20
CA ILE A 248 26.66 -13.81 -31.10
C ILE A 248 25.31 -14.22 -31.71
N PRO A 249 24.75 -15.41 -31.39
CA PRO A 249 23.41 -15.78 -31.80
C PRO A 249 22.38 -14.73 -31.42
N GLY A 250 21.60 -14.24 -32.39
CA GLY A 250 20.46 -13.36 -32.14
C GLY A 250 19.30 -14.19 -31.60
N VAL A 251 18.94 -13.99 -30.34
CA VAL A 251 17.87 -14.73 -29.66
C VAL A 251 16.74 -13.78 -29.28
N PHE A 252 15.55 -14.04 -29.80
CA PHE A 252 14.34 -13.25 -29.54
C PHE A 252 13.21 -14.16 -29.04
N ALA A 253 12.31 -13.64 -28.23
CA ALA A 253 11.13 -14.35 -27.73
C ALA A 253 9.84 -13.69 -28.21
N ASP A 254 8.90 -14.49 -28.75
CA ASP A 254 7.49 -14.10 -28.86
C ASP A 254 6.73 -14.68 -27.66
N GLU A 255 6.43 -13.83 -26.68
CA GLU A 255 5.69 -14.18 -25.47
C GLU A 255 4.27 -14.69 -25.78
N ARG A 256 3.63 -14.20 -26.85
CA ARG A 256 2.25 -14.54 -27.19
C ARG A 256 2.11 -15.98 -27.68
N THR A 257 3.14 -16.51 -28.33
CA THR A 257 3.17 -17.91 -28.83
C THR A 257 4.06 -18.83 -27.99
N ASN A 258 4.72 -18.29 -26.97
CA ASN A 258 5.80 -18.95 -26.23
C ASN A 258 6.86 -19.58 -27.16
N THR A 259 7.26 -18.84 -28.21
CA THR A 259 8.28 -19.28 -29.15
C THR A 259 9.58 -18.50 -29.01
N LEU A 260 10.68 -19.20 -29.28
CA LEU A 260 12.02 -18.66 -29.32
C LEU A 260 12.48 -18.60 -30.78
N VAL A 261 12.77 -17.40 -31.28
CA VAL A 261 13.31 -17.17 -32.62
C VAL A 261 14.82 -16.99 -32.49
N VAL A 262 15.58 -17.83 -33.18
CA VAL A 262 17.04 -17.89 -33.10
C VAL A 262 17.62 -17.67 -34.50
N MET A 263 18.52 -16.70 -34.61
CA MET A 263 19.29 -16.39 -35.81
C MET A 263 20.77 -16.63 -35.52
N ALA A 264 21.35 -17.68 -36.10
CA ALA A 264 22.71 -18.11 -35.79
C ALA A 264 23.32 -18.96 -36.92
N ASP A 265 24.62 -19.27 -36.82
CA ASP A 265 25.29 -20.22 -37.71
C ASP A 265 24.60 -21.61 -37.62
N PRO A 266 24.55 -22.43 -38.69
CA PRO A 266 23.94 -23.77 -38.63
C PRO A 266 24.49 -24.67 -37.51
N THR A 267 25.76 -24.49 -37.14
CA THR A 267 26.41 -25.20 -36.03
C THR A 267 25.95 -24.68 -34.66
N GLN A 268 25.74 -23.37 -34.51
CA GLN A 268 25.21 -22.74 -33.30
C GLN A 268 23.73 -23.10 -33.09
N ILE A 269 22.93 -23.19 -34.15
CA ILE A 269 21.51 -23.59 -34.07
C ILE A 269 21.36 -24.99 -33.44
N GLN A 270 22.26 -25.93 -33.78
CA GLN A 270 22.24 -27.27 -33.18
C GLN A 270 22.59 -27.24 -31.69
N GLN A 271 23.58 -26.43 -31.28
CA GLN A 271 23.92 -26.23 -29.86
C GLN A 271 22.78 -25.57 -29.07
N VAL A 272 22.10 -24.57 -29.66
CA VAL A 272 20.92 -23.94 -29.06
C VAL A 272 19.77 -24.93 -28.95
N ARG A 273 19.53 -25.79 -29.95
CA ARG A 273 18.50 -26.85 -29.89
C ARG A 273 18.70 -27.80 -28.71
N GLU A 274 19.93 -28.28 -28.51
CA GLU A 274 20.27 -29.19 -27.42
C GLU A 274 20.09 -28.52 -26.05
N LEU A 275 20.55 -27.28 -25.91
CA LEU A 275 20.40 -26.51 -24.67
C LEU A 275 18.92 -26.17 -24.38
N VAL A 276 18.13 -25.83 -25.41
CA VAL A 276 16.67 -25.62 -25.29
C VAL A 276 15.98 -26.91 -24.83
N GLN A 277 16.33 -28.09 -25.37
CA GLN A 277 15.77 -29.36 -24.91
C GLN A 277 16.12 -29.70 -23.47
N GLN A 278 17.33 -29.37 -23.02
CA GLN A 278 17.74 -29.56 -21.62
C GLN A 278 17.05 -28.60 -20.65
N LEU A 279 16.68 -27.39 -21.11
CA LEU A 279 16.05 -26.36 -20.28
C LEU A 279 14.51 -26.39 -20.31
N ASP A 280 13.87 -26.83 -21.39
CA ASP A 280 12.40 -26.97 -21.52
C ASP A 280 11.85 -28.24 -20.84
N GLN A 281 12.43 -28.62 -19.71
CA GLN A 281 11.94 -29.73 -18.89
C GLN A 281 10.70 -29.32 -18.09
N PRO A 282 9.79 -30.27 -17.80
CA PRO A 282 8.67 -30.03 -16.89
C PRO A 282 9.21 -29.85 -15.48
N THR A 283 9.43 -28.60 -15.08
CA THR A 283 9.63 -28.27 -13.66
C THR A 283 8.40 -28.76 -12.89
N LEU A 284 8.63 -29.50 -11.80
CA LEU A 284 7.59 -29.72 -10.80
C LEU A 284 7.05 -28.33 -10.44
N LYS A 285 5.75 -28.14 -10.71
CA LYS A 285 5.15 -26.81 -10.94
C LYS A 285 5.66 -25.78 -9.94
N ALA A 286 6.03 -24.60 -10.42
CA ALA A 286 6.25 -23.39 -9.61
C ALA A 286 4.94 -22.83 -9.01
N ASN A 287 3.98 -23.70 -8.68
CA ASN A 287 3.14 -23.46 -7.53
C ASN A 287 4.07 -23.63 -6.32
N GLY A 288 4.33 -22.59 -5.56
CA GLY A 288 4.80 -22.79 -4.19
C GLY A 288 3.87 -23.81 -3.54
N ASN A 289 4.43 -24.84 -2.90
CA ASN A 289 3.61 -25.78 -2.14
C ASN A 289 2.76 -24.92 -1.18
N TYR A 290 1.48 -25.27 -1.04
CA TYR A 290 0.63 -24.60 -0.07
C TYR A 290 0.39 -25.55 1.10
N ARG A 291 0.57 -25.05 2.31
CA ARG A 291 0.16 -25.75 3.54
C ARG A 291 -0.94 -24.94 4.21
N VAL A 292 -1.94 -25.67 4.66
CA VAL A 292 -3.13 -25.15 5.33
C VAL A 292 -2.97 -25.45 6.83
N TYR A 293 -3.00 -24.42 7.65
CA TYR A 293 -2.85 -24.50 9.09
C TYR A 293 -4.16 -24.08 9.77
N ASN A 294 -4.83 -25.03 10.42
CA ASN A 294 -6.00 -24.76 11.25
C ASN A 294 -5.54 -24.31 12.64
N LEU A 295 -5.79 -23.05 12.98
CA LEU A 295 -5.36 -22.44 14.23
C LEU A 295 -6.37 -22.71 15.35
N LYS A 296 -5.87 -22.96 16.57
CA LYS A 296 -6.69 -23.37 17.72
C LYS A 296 -6.95 -22.24 18.73
N ASN A 297 -5.99 -21.33 18.88
CA ASN A 297 -5.98 -20.30 19.92
C ASN A 297 -5.84 -18.89 19.34
N ALA A 298 -5.09 -18.73 18.26
CA ALA A 298 -4.83 -17.44 17.61
C ALA A 298 -5.76 -17.19 16.42
N GLU A 299 -6.00 -15.91 16.11
CA GLU A 299 -6.76 -15.51 14.92
C GLU A 299 -5.87 -15.51 13.67
N ALA A 300 -6.35 -16.16 12.60
CA ALA A 300 -5.64 -16.25 11.33
C ALA A 300 -5.32 -14.88 10.72
N GLU A 301 -6.23 -13.90 10.87
CA GLU A 301 -6.06 -12.55 10.32
C GLU A 301 -4.94 -11.76 11.01
N GLU A 302 -4.73 -12.00 12.31
CA GLU A 302 -3.68 -11.37 13.11
C GLU A 302 -2.32 -12.03 12.80
N LEU A 303 -2.25 -13.37 12.86
CA LEU A 303 -1.02 -14.11 12.53
C LEU A 303 -0.56 -13.90 11.07
N ALA A 304 -1.48 -13.76 10.11
CA ALA A 304 -1.10 -13.47 8.73
C ALA A 304 -0.44 -12.10 8.55
N LYS A 305 -0.81 -11.11 9.37
CA LYS A 305 -0.17 -9.79 9.39
C LYS A 305 1.21 -9.88 10.03
N GLU A 306 1.33 -10.49 11.22
CA GLU A 306 2.62 -10.69 11.91
C GLU A 306 3.63 -11.47 11.05
N LEU A 307 3.23 -12.59 10.46
CA LEU A 307 4.09 -13.40 9.59
C LEU A 307 4.39 -12.68 8.27
N GLY A 308 3.46 -11.89 7.74
CA GLY A 308 3.67 -11.06 6.54
C GLY A 308 4.68 -9.94 6.79
N GLU A 309 4.64 -9.29 7.95
CA GLU A 309 5.64 -8.31 8.38
C GLU A 309 7.01 -8.96 8.57
N LEU A 310 7.08 -10.13 9.22
CA LEU A 310 8.33 -10.88 9.39
C LEU A 310 9.00 -11.21 8.04
N VAL A 311 8.22 -11.72 7.07
CA VAL A 311 8.70 -12.06 5.71
C VAL A 311 9.12 -10.82 4.90
N ASN A 312 8.50 -9.67 5.12
CA ASN A 312 8.89 -8.42 4.45
C ASN A 312 10.10 -7.76 5.11
N ALA A 313 10.28 -7.89 6.43
CA ALA A 313 11.48 -7.42 7.13
C ALA A 313 12.75 -8.08 6.59
N THR A 314 12.72 -9.39 6.30
CA THR A 314 13.85 -10.12 5.70
C THR A 314 14.27 -9.59 4.33
N LYS A 315 13.37 -8.97 3.55
CA LYS A 315 13.70 -8.38 2.24
C LYS A 315 14.55 -7.10 2.34
N THR A 316 14.63 -6.50 3.53
CA THR A 316 15.28 -5.20 3.75
C THR A 316 16.58 -5.32 4.56
N GLY A 317 16.78 -6.46 5.26
CA GLY A 317 17.94 -6.72 6.10
C GLY A 317 18.99 -7.61 5.43
N GLY A 318 19.95 -7.00 4.74
CA GLY A 318 21.14 -7.73 4.28
C GLY A 318 22.03 -8.17 5.46
N THR A 319 22.63 -9.36 5.33
CA THR A 319 23.64 -10.01 6.21
C THR A 319 23.14 -10.80 7.45
N THR A 320 23.24 -12.13 7.30
CA THR A 320 23.49 -13.14 8.36
C THR A 320 22.42 -13.43 9.42
N LYS A 321 21.47 -14.33 9.10
CA LYS A 321 21.33 -15.66 9.72
C LYS A 321 20.11 -16.41 9.16
N LYS A 322 20.34 -17.59 8.55
CA LYS A 322 19.33 -18.53 8.02
C LYS A 322 18.20 -17.82 7.24
N GLU A 323 18.57 -17.32 6.07
CA GLU A 323 17.72 -16.52 5.18
C GLU A 323 16.47 -17.31 4.77
N LEU A 324 15.30 -16.80 5.17
CA LEU A 324 14.05 -17.02 4.45
C LEU A 324 14.18 -16.33 3.09
N ASN A 325 14.13 -17.10 2.00
CA ASN A 325 14.15 -16.57 0.65
C ASN A 325 12.74 -16.05 0.33
N ALA A 326 12.49 -14.81 0.72
CA ALA A 326 11.18 -14.18 0.64
C ALA A 326 10.68 -13.89 -0.80
N GLU A 327 11.38 -14.40 -1.83
CA GLU A 327 10.86 -14.55 -3.19
C GLU A 327 9.88 -15.73 -3.27
N GLY A 328 8.59 -15.44 -3.36
CA GLY A 328 7.54 -16.44 -3.57
C GLY A 328 6.76 -16.86 -2.32
N VAL A 329 7.12 -16.36 -1.14
CA VAL A 329 6.31 -16.52 0.07
C VAL A 329 5.06 -15.65 0.01
N ARG A 330 3.89 -16.27 0.12
CA ARG A 330 2.58 -15.59 0.21
C ARG A 330 1.73 -16.24 1.29
N ILE A 331 1.30 -15.42 2.25
CA ILE A 331 0.48 -15.83 3.39
C ILE A 331 -0.92 -15.24 3.20
N ILE A 332 -1.96 -16.04 3.39
CA ILE A 332 -3.37 -15.65 3.26
C ILE A 332 -4.14 -16.24 4.44
N ALA A 333 -4.93 -15.41 5.14
CA ALA A 333 -5.87 -15.87 6.15
C ALA A 333 -7.26 -16.07 5.55
N ASP A 334 -7.93 -17.15 5.90
CA ASP A 334 -9.39 -17.25 5.83
C ASP A 334 -10.00 -17.04 7.22
N LYS A 335 -10.78 -15.97 7.34
CA LYS A 335 -11.52 -15.60 8.55
C LYS A 335 -12.70 -16.54 8.82
N GLY A 336 -13.32 -17.12 7.79
CA GLY A 336 -14.49 -17.98 7.93
C GLY A 336 -14.17 -19.32 8.60
N THR A 337 -12.97 -19.86 8.37
CA THR A 337 -12.52 -21.15 8.91
C THR A 337 -11.36 -21.04 9.91
N ASN A 338 -11.03 -19.82 10.36
CA ASN A 338 -9.84 -19.48 11.17
C ASN A 338 -8.57 -20.23 10.74
N THR A 339 -8.28 -20.17 9.43
CA THR A 339 -7.27 -21.02 8.80
C THR A 339 -6.25 -20.16 8.05
N LEU A 340 -4.97 -20.50 8.21
CA LEU A 340 -3.84 -19.82 7.59
C LEU A 340 -3.32 -20.66 6.42
N VAL A 341 -3.32 -20.08 5.21
CA VAL A 341 -2.77 -20.69 4.00
C VAL A 341 -1.42 -20.05 3.70
N VAL A 342 -0.35 -20.84 3.83
CA VAL A 342 1.03 -20.41 3.53
C VAL A 342 1.47 -21.06 2.23
N MET A 343 1.77 -20.23 1.23
CA MET A 343 2.41 -20.64 -0.03
C MET A 343 3.89 -20.28 0.07
N ALA A 344 4.79 -21.25 0.01
CA ALA A 344 6.23 -21.04 0.19
C ALA A 344 7.07 -22.11 -0.54
N PRO A 345 8.37 -21.90 -0.75
CA PRO A 345 9.30 -22.96 -1.14
C PRO A 345 9.27 -24.13 -0.15
N SER A 346 9.46 -25.37 -0.64
CA SER A 346 9.29 -26.56 0.20
C SER A 346 10.30 -26.66 1.36
N GLU A 347 11.40 -25.90 1.29
CA GLU A 347 12.47 -25.85 2.28
C GLU A 347 12.11 -25.00 3.52
N GLU A 348 11.12 -24.10 3.41
CA GLU A 348 10.78 -23.14 4.46
C GLU A 348 9.67 -23.63 5.40
N PHE A 349 8.87 -24.63 4.97
CA PHE A 349 7.77 -25.17 5.79
C PHE A 349 8.15 -25.57 7.22
N PRO A 350 9.29 -26.25 7.48
CA PRO A 350 9.68 -26.59 8.84
C PRO A 350 9.88 -25.37 9.75
N LEU A 351 10.25 -24.21 9.20
CA LEU A 351 10.38 -22.97 9.97
C LEU A 351 9.02 -22.33 10.24
N PHE A 352 8.10 -22.34 9.26
CA PHE A 352 6.71 -21.92 9.49
C PHE A 352 5.99 -22.82 10.49
N ASP A 353 6.22 -24.14 10.44
CA ASP A 353 5.68 -25.11 11.41
C ASP A 353 6.11 -24.74 12.84
N GLU A 354 7.39 -24.42 13.05
CA GLU A 354 7.93 -24.02 14.35
C GLU A 354 7.37 -22.67 14.83
N ILE A 355 7.36 -21.64 13.97
CA ILE A 355 6.87 -20.30 14.34
C ILE A 355 5.37 -20.34 14.65
N ILE A 356 4.56 -21.00 13.82
CA ILE A 356 3.11 -21.12 14.04
C ILE A 356 2.82 -21.89 15.33
N ALA A 357 3.58 -22.96 15.65
CA ALA A 357 3.44 -23.68 16.92
C ALA A 357 3.87 -22.86 18.16
N GLN A 358 4.72 -21.83 17.99
CA GLN A 358 5.07 -20.90 19.07
C GLN A 358 4.03 -19.78 19.24
N LEU A 359 3.38 -19.35 18.16
CA LEU A 359 2.38 -18.27 18.15
C LEU A 359 0.96 -18.77 18.50
N ASP A 360 0.54 -19.96 18.05
CA ASP A 360 -0.79 -20.54 18.31
C ASP A 360 -0.91 -21.15 19.73
N ARG A 361 -0.51 -20.38 20.75
CA ARG A 361 -0.60 -20.75 22.17
C ARG A 361 -1.86 -20.18 22.82
N PRO A 362 -2.43 -20.85 23.83
CA PRO A 362 -3.58 -20.32 24.56
C PRO A 362 -3.24 -18.98 25.22
N ARG A 363 -4.01 -17.93 24.90
CA ARG A 363 -3.88 -16.61 25.54
C ARG A 363 -4.36 -16.71 26.99
N ARG A 364 -3.59 -16.11 27.91
CA ARG A 364 -4.00 -15.97 29.32
C ARG A 364 -5.08 -14.88 29.41
N GLY A 365 -6.08 -15.07 30.28
CA GLY A 365 -7.08 -14.06 30.61
C GLY A 365 -6.81 -13.40 31.96
N VAL A 366 -7.48 -12.28 32.22
CA VAL A 366 -7.52 -11.62 33.53
C VAL A 366 -8.97 -11.38 33.92
N PHE A 367 -9.35 -11.89 35.10
CA PHE A 367 -10.55 -11.48 35.82
C PHE A 367 -10.20 -10.26 36.69
N VAL A 368 -11.00 -9.20 36.63
CA VAL A 368 -10.79 -7.99 37.41
C VAL A 368 -12.05 -7.64 38.18
N GLU A 369 -11.87 -7.47 39.49
CA GLU A 369 -12.87 -6.97 40.41
C GLU A 369 -12.43 -5.59 40.90
N ALA A 370 -13.30 -4.59 40.73
CA ALA A 370 -13.10 -3.27 41.34
C ALA A 370 -14.09 -3.07 42.48
N LEU A 371 -13.63 -2.54 43.60
CA LEU A 371 -14.44 -2.22 44.77
C LEU A 371 -14.44 -0.71 44.96
N ILE A 372 -15.58 -0.08 44.71
CA ILE A 372 -15.78 1.36 44.88
C ILE A 372 -16.56 1.57 46.18
N MET A 373 -15.95 2.30 47.12
CA MET A 373 -16.54 2.66 48.40
C MET A 373 -16.64 4.17 48.53
N GLU A 374 -17.85 4.69 48.72
CA GLU A 374 -18.09 6.11 48.99
C GLU A 374 -18.93 6.25 50.27
N VAL A 375 -18.42 7.01 51.24
CA VAL A 375 -19.17 7.39 52.44
C VAL A 375 -19.26 8.91 52.50
N SER A 376 -20.47 9.45 52.36
CA SER A 376 -20.78 10.86 52.60
C SER A 376 -21.52 11.04 53.93
N THR A 377 -21.28 12.15 54.60
CA THR A 377 -21.97 12.52 55.84
C THR A 377 -22.15 14.02 55.90
N ASP A 378 -23.41 14.45 55.94
CA ASP A 378 -23.79 15.86 55.90
C ASP A 378 -24.47 16.18 57.24
N LYS A 379 -23.82 17.02 58.04
CA LYS A 379 -24.28 17.41 59.38
C LYS A 379 -24.53 18.90 59.40
N SER A 380 -25.75 19.32 59.70
CA SER A 380 -26.07 20.73 59.96
C SER A 380 -26.59 20.92 61.38
N VAL A 381 -26.20 22.04 61.99
CA VAL A 381 -26.72 22.52 63.27
C VAL A 381 -27.02 24.00 63.12
N THR A 382 -28.29 24.37 63.23
CA THR A 382 -28.79 25.75 63.17
C THR A 382 -29.41 26.08 64.51
N PHE A 383 -28.93 27.14 65.16
CA PHE A 383 -29.48 27.64 66.41
C PHE A 383 -29.49 29.17 66.41
N GLY A 384 -30.64 29.78 66.72
CA GLY A 384 -30.70 31.23 66.87
C GLY A 384 -32.09 31.78 67.17
N VAL A 385 -32.13 33.08 67.43
CA VAL A 385 -33.37 33.84 67.61
C VAL A 385 -33.43 34.97 66.59
N ASN A 386 -34.36 34.85 65.64
CA ASN A 386 -34.64 35.86 64.63
C ASN A 386 -35.63 36.88 65.19
N TRP A 387 -35.26 38.16 65.17
CA TRP A 387 -36.09 39.28 65.62
C TRP A 387 -36.56 40.13 64.46
N VAL A 388 -37.83 40.54 64.48
CA VAL A 388 -38.38 41.58 63.61
C VAL A 388 -39.01 42.65 64.47
N ALA A 389 -38.63 43.90 64.28
CA ALA A 389 -39.23 45.04 64.97
C ALA A 389 -39.21 46.28 64.07
N GLY A 390 -40.34 46.98 63.96
CA GLY A 390 -40.39 48.36 63.46
C GLY A 390 -39.91 48.59 62.03
N GLY A 391 -40.66 48.11 61.03
CA GLY A 391 -40.48 48.46 59.62
C GLY A 391 -41.79 48.87 58.96
N ARG A 392 -41.75 49.79 57.99
CA ARG A 392 -42.86 50.01 57.05
C ARG A 392 -42.92 48.79 56.12
N VAL A 393 -43.89 47.92 56.35
CA VAL A 393 -44.13 46.76 55.48
C VAL A 393 -45.05 47.18 54.34
N ASN A 394 -44.61 46.97 53.10
CA ASN A 394 -45.45 47.12 51.91
C ASN A 394 -46.42 45.92 51.80
N ALA A 395 -47.33 45.81 52.76
CA ALA A 395 -48.43 44.86 52.72
C ALA A 395 -49.42 45.29 51.62
N VAL A 396 -49.28 44.70 50.43
CA VAL A 396 -50.19 44.96 49.30
C VAL A 396 -51.56 44.35 49.60
N GLY A 397 -52.60 45.20 49.61
CA GLY A 397 -54.00 44.76 49.55
C GLY A 397 -54.87 45.25 50.70
N ASP A 398 -55.81 46.13 50.38
CA ASP A 398 -56.78 46.77 51.30
C ASP A 398 -57.91 45.82 51.76
N ASN A 399 -57.59 44.52 51.91
CA ASN A 399 -58.55 43.47 52.21
C ASN A 399 -58.51 43.10 53.71
N LYS A 400 -59.70 42.89 54.30
CA LYS A 400 -59.97 42.75 55.74
C LYS A 400 -59.44 41.45 56.41
N LYS A 401 -58.30 40.92 55.98
CA LYS A 401 -57.63 39.75 56.54
C LYS A 401 -56.12 40.01 56.60
N GLY A 402 -55.60 40.26 57.80
CA GLY A 402 -54.19 40.61 57.99
C GLY A 402 -53.25 39.50 57.54
N GLY A 403 -52.26 39.85 56.71
CA GLY A 403 -51.18 38.94 56.33
C GLY A 403 -50.20 38.72 57.49
N LEU A 404 -49.60 37.53 57.53
CA LEU A 404 -48.50 37.23 58.44
C LEU A 404 -47.20 37.73 57.80
N VAL A 405 -46.51 38.63 58.50
CA VAL A 405 -45.12 38.98 58.18
C VAL A 405 -44.23 38.12 59.07
N TYR A 406 -43.13 37.61 58.52
CA TYR A 406 -42.00 37.06 59.29
C TYR A 406 -40.71 37.43 58.56
N GLY A 407 -39.60 37.57 59.30
CA GLY A 407 -38.31 38.02 58.77
C GLY A 407 -37.18 37.64 59.72
N GLY A 408 -35.95 37.74 59.24
CA GLY A 408 -34.74 37.44 60.01
C GLY A 408 -33.66 38.51 59.83
N PHE A 409 -32.42 38.17 60.16
CA PHE A 409 -31.26 39.07 60.04
C PHE A 409 -30.85 39.42 58.60
N GLU A 410 -31.53 38.87 57.59
CA GLU A 410 -31.33 39.22 56.18
C GLU A 410 -32.35 40.26 55.72
N SER A 411 -31.93 41.21 54.87
CA SER A 411 -32.69 42.41 54.48
C SER A 411 -33.92 42.14 53.57
N SER A 412 -34.47 40.93 53.57
CA SER A 412 -35.60 40.47 52.78
C SER A 412 -36.79 40.13 53.68
N SER A 413 -37.71 41.09 53.86
CA SER A 413 -38.97 40.84 54.56
C SER A 413 -39.97 40.15 53.62
N THR A 414 -40.17 38.84 53.77
CA THR A 414 -41.16 38.09 52.98
C THR A 414 -42.55 38.18 53.61
N SER A 415 -43.48 38.87 52.93
CA SER A 415 -44.88 38.91 53.32
C SER A 415 -45.60 37.63 52.91
N VAL A 416 -46.15 36.87 53.86
CA VAL A 416 -46.91 35.65 53.56
C VAL A 416 -48.32 36.02 53.07
N GLY A 417 -48.49 36.06 51.75
CA GLY A 417 -49.79 36.20 51.10
C GLY A 417 -50.63 34.92 51.18
N THR A 418 -51.94 35.03 50.91
CA THR A 418 -52.96 33.96 51.07
C THR A 418 -52.80 32.70 50.20
N GLN A 419 -51.70 32.56 49.46
CA GLN A 419 -51.35 31.37 48.67
C GLN A 419 -49.95 30.81 48.98
N ASN A 420 -49.17 31.45 49.86
CA ASN A 420 -47.82 31.02 50.18
C ASN A 420 -47.81 30.23 51.50
N SER A 421 -47.27 29.01 51.50
CA SER A 421 -47.12 28.23 52.74
C SER A 421 -46.03 28.82 53.64
N LEU A 422 -46.25 28.82 54.96
CA LEU A 422 -45.25 29.25 55.93
C LEU A 422 -44.17 28.17 56.06
N THR A 423 -43.03 28.37 55.40
CA THR A 423 -41.87 27.47 55.47
C THR A 423 -40.98 27.83 56.66
N LEU A 424 -41.19 27.16 57.80
CA LEU A 424 -40.34 27.30 58.98
C LEU A 424 -39.00 26.56 58.78
N PRO A 425 -37.89 27.02 59.42
CA PRO A 425 -36.65 26.25 59.50
C PRO A 425 -36.90 24.85 60.09
N GLY A 426 -36.27 23.84 59.51
CA GLY A 426 -36.39 22.45 59.97
C GLY A 426 -35.85 22.27 61.38
N GLY A 427 -36.69 21.75 62.29
CA GLY A 427 -36.39 21.61 63.71
C GLY A 427 -37.48 22.18 64.60
N LEU A 428 -37.14 22.48 65.85
CA LEU A 428 -38.02 23.18 66.78
C LEU A 428 -38.03 24.68 66.42
N SER A 429 -39.14 25.14 65.85
CA SER A 429 -39.40 26.56 65.56
C SER A 429 -40.52 27.07 66.47
N VAL A 430 -40.20 27.92 67.45
CA VAL A 430 -41.14 28.48 68.43
C VAL A 430 -41.05 30.00 68.41
N GLY A 431 -42.17 30.68 68.16
CA GLY A 431 -42.18 32.13 68.02
C GLY A 431 -43.56 32.75 68.14
N MET A 432 -43.57 34.05 68.42
CA MET A 432 -44.79 34.85 68.48
C MET A 432 -45.01 35.54 67.14
N LEU A 433 -45.96 35.01 66.35
CA LEU A 433 -46.43 35.65 65.13
C LEU A 433 -47.48 36.71 65.48
N THR A 434 -47.38 37.87 64.86
CA THR A 434 -48.22 39.02 65.20
C THR A 434 -48.79 39.66 63.94
N PHE A 435 -50.08 40.03 63.97
CA PHE A 435 -50.72 40.71 62.86
C PHE A 435 -50.37 42.20 62.86
N PRO A 436 -50.01 42.80 61.71
CA PRO A 436 -49.62 44.20 61.65
C PRO A 436 -50.80 45.12 61.98
N VAL A 437 -50.50 46.26 62.60
CA VAL A 437 -51.50 47.22 63.08
C VAL A 437 -51.47 48.47 62.19
N LYS A 438 -52.62 48.85 61.64
CA LYS A 438 -52.78 50.07 60.83
C LYS A 438 -53.03 51.28 61.76
N ILE A 439 -52.17 52.29 61.70
CA ILE A 439 -52.29 53.55 62.45
C ILE A 439 -52.21 54.69 61.43
N GLY A 440 -53.36 55.27 61.09
CA GLY A 440 -53.50 56.14 59.93
C GLY A 440 -53.32 55.36 58.62
N ASP A 441 -52.65 55.97 57.63
CA ASP A 441 -52.33 55.30 56.35
C ASP A 441 -51.11 54.37 56.45
N PHE A 442 -50.42 54.34 57.59
CA PHE A 442 -49.23 53.51 57.79
C PHE A 442 -49.57 52.19 58.49
N VAL A 443 -49.05 51.10 57.93
CA VAL A 443 -49.12 49.76 58.50
C VAL A 443 -47.81 49.47 59.22
N TYR A 444 -47.89 49.22 60.54
CA TYR A 444 -46.73 48.94 61.39
C TYR A 444 -46.69 47.46 61.76
N SER A 445 -45.51 46.84 61.61
CA SER A 445 -45.24 45.52 62.20
C SER A 445 -44.93 45.68 63.69
N ASN A 446 -45.58 44.84 64.49
CA ASN A 446 -45.29 44.59 65.89
C ASN A 446 -43.96 43.81 66.04
N ILE A 447 -43.45 43.73 67.28
CA ILE A 447 -42.23 42.96 67.59
C ILE A 447 -42.55 41.46 67.48
N GLN A 448 -41.76 40.75 66.71
CA GLN A 448 -41.80 39.30 66.54
C GLN A 448 -40.46 38.69 66.92
N ALA A 449 -40.52 37.47 67.44
CA ALA A 449 -39.35 36.63 67.68
C ALA A 449 -39.67 35.20 67.23
N LEU A 450 -38.76 34.58 66.49
CA LEU A 450 -38.75 33.13 66.24
C LEU A 450 -37.43 32.55 66.75
N ILE A 451 -37.52 31.65 67.71
CA ILE A 451 -36.44 30.76 68.12
C ILE A 451 -36.47 29.57 67.17
N SER A 452 -35.34 29.26 66.55
CA SER A 452 -35.16 28.07 65.70
C SER A 452 -33.97 27.26 66.17
N ASP A 453 -34.20 26.00 66.52
CA ASP A 453 -33.18 24.99 66.81
C ASP A 453 -33.38 23.77 65.90
N GLY A 454 -32.37 23.42 65.11
CA GLY A 454 -32.45 22.39 64.09
C GLY A 454 -31.14 21.65 63.92
N LYS A 455 -31.20 20.32 63.91
CA LYS A 455 -30.05 19.46 63.66
C LYS A 455 -30.39 18.41 62.61
N SER A 456 -29.63 18.40 61.50
CA SER A 456 -29.69 17.35 60.49
C SER A 456 -28.43 16.49 60.53
N ASN A 457 -28.58 15.21 60.25
CA ASN A 457 -27.48 14.25 60.10
C ASN A 457 -27.85 13.26 58.99
N ASN A 458 -27.48 13.57 57.76
CA ASN A 458 -27.60 12.69 56.62
C ASN A 458 -26.33 11.83 56.53
N THR A 459 -26.47 10.51 56.37
CA THR A 459 -25.32 9.61 56.18
C THR A 459 -25.64 8.66 55.04
N PHE A 460 -24.71 8.53 54.10
CA PHE A 460 -24.90 7.81 52.86
C PHE A 460 -23.66 6.98 52.54
N ASN A 461 -23.87 5.72 52.15
CA ASN A 461 -22.83 4.75 51.83
C ASN A 461 -23.14 4.11 50.47
N ILE A 462 -22.16 4.08 49.57
CA ILE A 462 -22.20 3.31 48.32
C ILE A 462 -21.11 2.24 48.40
N LEU A 463 -21.51 1.01 48.12
CA LEU A 463 -20.63 -0.11 47.80
C LEU A 463 -20.96 -0.57 46.37
N SER A 464 -20.00 -0.51 45.46
CA SER A 464 -20.18 -1.01 44.08
C SER A 464 -19.03 -1.93 43.69
N THR A 465 -19.37 -3.13 43.21
CA THR A 465 -18.42 -4.19 42.86
C THR A 465 -18.51 -4.61 41.38
N PRO A 466 -18.23 -3.72 40.41
CA PRO A 466 -18.15 -4.12 39.01
C PRO A 466 -17.03 -5.14 38.81
N GLN A 467 -17.37 -6.27 38.19
CA GLN A 467 -16.50 -7.39 37.86
C GLN A 467 -16.53 -7.63 36.34
N LEU A 468 -15.39 -7.98 35.75
CA LEU A 468 -15.32 -8.37 34.33
C LEU A 468 -14.13 -9.29 34.07
N MET A 469 -14.18 -10.04 32.96
CA MET A 469 -13.08 -10.90 32.51
C MET A 469 -12.74 -10.60 31.05
N THR A 470 -11.46 -10.61 30.68
CA THR A 470 -10.98 -10.33 29.32
C THR A 470 -9.64 -11.03 29.05
N LEU A 471 -9.21 -11.10 27.79
CA LEU A 471 -7.91 -11.67 27.41
C LEU A 471 -6.76 -10.68 27.64
N ASP A 472 -5.54 -11.20 27.69
CA ASP A 472 -4.34 -10.37 27.74
C ASP A 472 -4.23 -9.44 26.52
N ASN A 473 -3.97 -8.15 26.77
CA ASN A 473 -3.93 -7.04 25.80
C ASN A 473 -5.28 -6.68 25.14
N GLU A 474 -6.38 -7.35 25.49
CA GLU A 474 -7.71 -7.03 24.97
C GLU A 474 -8.40 -5.96 25.85
N GLU A 475 -9.17 -5.06 25.22
CA GLU A 475 -9.92 -4.04 25.93
C GLU A 475 -11.33 -4.53 26.25
N ALA A 476 -11.71 -4.51 27.53
CA ALA A 476 -13.07 -4.80 27.96
C ALA A 476 -13.68 -3.63 28.74
N SER A 477 -15.00 -3.48 28.64
CA SER A 477 -15.74 -2.50 29.43
C SER A 477 -17.11 -3.01 29.87
N ILE A 478 -17.49 -2.62 31.07
CA ILE A 478 -18.82 -2.79 31.64
C ILE A 478 -19.39 -1.40 31.94
N THR A 479 -20.62 -1.14 31.49
CA THR A 479 -21.35 0.10 31.76
C THR A 479 -22.70 -0.25 32.35
N VAL A 480 -22.95 0.18 33.58
CA VAL A 480 -24.21 0.02 34.30
C VAL A 480 -24.72 1.42 34.62
N ALA A 481 -25.60 1.93 33.77
CA ALA A 481 -26.06 3.32 33.82
C ALA A 481 -27.55 3.46 33.50
N GLU A 482 -28.17 4.48 34.09
CA GLU A 482 -29.50 4.97 33.71
C GLU A 482 -29.34 6.06 32.65
N ASN A 483 -30.13 6.04 31.59
CA ASN A 483 -30.16 7.14 30.62
C ASN A 483 -31.15 8.22 31.10
N ARG A 484 -30.65 9.46 31.31
CA ARG A 484 -31.43 10.58 31.86
C ARG A 484 -31.51 11.74 30.86
N PRO A 485 -32.69 12.38 30.68
CA PRO A 485 -32.83 13.57 29.86
C PRO A 485 -32.38 14.83 30.60
N TYR A 486 -31.68 15.71 29.88
CA TYR A 486 -31.22 17.04 30.29
C TYR A 486 -31.79 18.08 29.33
N LEU A 487 -32.37 19.14 29.86
CA LEU A 487 -32.95 20.22 29.07
C LEU A 487 -31.83 21.12 28.52
N THR A 488 -31.60 21.12 27.21
CA THR A 488 -30.50 21.88 26.56
C THR A 488 -30.94 23.22 26.00
N ALA A 489 -32.20 23.32 25.59
CA ALA A 489 -32.81 24.58 25.18
C ALA A 489 -34.28 24.60 25.63
N THR A 490 -34.74 25.76 26.10
CA THR A 490 -36.15 26.09 26.24
C THR A 490 -36.38 27.40 25.52
N ASP A 491 -37.23 27.39 24.50
CA ASP A 491 -37.76 28.62 23.89
C ASP A 491 -39.14 28.89 24.49
N SER A 492 -39.20 29.87 25.38
CA SER A 492 -40.45 30.46 25.85
C SER A 492 -40.72 31.71 25.02
N GLY A 493 -41.60 31.59 24.01
CA GLY A 493 -42.01 32.73 23.19
C GLY A 493 -42.51 33.90 24.02
N GLN A 494 -42.30 35.11 23.51
CA GLN A 494 -42.55 36.37 24.23
C GLN A 494 -44.04 36.60 24.58
N ASN A 495 -44.97 35.85 23.97
CA ASN A 495 -46.41 35.95 24.23
C ASN A 495 -46.95 34.75 25.02
N LYS A 496 -47.97 35.00 25.86
CA LYS A 496 -48.67 33.96 26.66
C LYS A 496 -49.46 32.92 25.84
N GLN A 497 -49.43 33.00 24.51
CA GLN A 497 -50.05 32.05 23.58
C GLN A 497 -49.01 31.19 22.83
N ASP A 498 -47.71 31.52 22.92
CA ASP A 498 -46.66 30.75 22.25
C ASP A 498 -46.42 29.43 23.00
N ARG A 499 -46.29 28.32 22.25
CA ARG A 499 -46.01 27.01 22.84
C ARG A 499 -44.54 26.92 23.20
N THR A 500 -44.24 26.72 24.48
CA THR A 500 -42.89 26.43 24.95
C THR A 500 -42.31 25.22 24.21
N TYR A 501 -41.17 25.40 23.53
CA TYR A 501 -40.42 24.29 22.94
C TYR A 501 -39.27 23.89 23.86
N GLN A 502 -39.14 22.60 24.16
CA GLN A 502 -38.10 22.06 25.03
C GLN A 502 -37.30 20.99 24.27
N GLN A 503 -35.98 21.17 24.21
CA GLN A 503 -35.06 20.21 23.61
C GLN A 503 -34.33 19.44 24.71
N PHE A 504 -34.35 18.10 24.62
CA PHE A 504 -33.69 17.21 25.57
C PHE A 504 -32.47 16.54 24.95
N ASP A 505 -31.39 16.47 25.73
CA ASP A 505 -30.17 15.68 25.48
C ASP A 505 -30.11 14.53 26.49
N TYR A 506 -29.70 13.35 26.04
CA TYR A 506 -29.77 12.11 26.83
C TYR A 506 -28.37 11.70 27.28
N LYS A 507 -28.15 11.58 28.59
CA LYS A 507 -26.84 11.22 29.16
C LYS A 507 -26.95 10.05 30.13
N ASP A 508 -26.05 9.10 29.94
CA ASP A 508 -25.88 7.94 30.80
C ASP A 508 -25.25 8.36 32.15
N VAL A 509 -25.91 8.01 33.25
CA VAL A 509 -25.43 8.20 34.61
C VAL A 509 -25.36 6.87 35.36
N GLY A 510 -24.18 6.53 35.88
CA GLY A 510 -23.97 5.30 36.61
C GLY A 510 -22.49 4.90 36.68
N THR A 511 -22.22 3.60 36.78
CA THR A 511 -20.86 3.08 36.90
C THR A 511 -20.36 2.55 35.56
N LYS A 512 -19.23 3.06 35.10
CA LYS A 512 -18.51 2.59 33.91
C LYS A 512 -17.09 2.19 34.30
N LEU A 513 -16.74 0.93 34.04
CA LEU A 513 -15.39 0.41 34.22
C LEU A 513 -14.90 -0.11 32.88
N LYS A 514 -13.79 0.44 32.40
CA LYS A 514 -13.10 0.03 31.18
C LYS A 514 -11.65 -0.28 31.53
N ILE A 515 -11.16 -1.43 31.10
CA ILE A 515 -9.80 -1.88 31.39
C ILE A 515 -9.11 -2.46 30.15
N THR A 516 -7.78 -2.41 30.17
CA THR A 516 -6.91 -3.20 29.29
C THR A 516 -5.83 -3.83 30.17
N PRO A 517 -5.79 -5.15 30.37
CA PRO A 517 -4.72 -5.82 31.09
C PRO A 517 -3.53 -6.11 30.18
N HIS A 518 -2.35 -6.23 30.80
CA HIS A 518 -1.14 -6.75 30.18
C HIS A 518 -0.38 -7.59 31.22
N ILE A 519 -0.20 -8.88 30.96
CA ILE A 519 0.42 -9.86 31.87
C ILE A 519 1.93 -9.90 31.60
N GLY A 520 2.70 -9.32 32.53
CA GLY A 520 4.15 -9.35 32.52
C GLY A 520 4.74 -10.66 33.04
N GLN A 521 6.05 -10.82 32.82
CA GLN A 521 6.83 -11.90 33.41
C GLN A 521 6.81 -11.76 34.96
N SER A 522 6.77 -12.89 35.68
CA SER A 522 6.58 -12.97 37.14
C SER A 522 5.16 -12.62 37.66
N ASP A 523 4.11 -12.95 36.91
CA ASP A 523 2.69 -12.85 37.31
C ASP A 523 2.29 -11.47 37.85
N SER A 524 2.91 -10.44 37.27
CA SER A 524 2.53 -9.05 37.46
C SER A 524 1.64 -8.60 36.31
N ILE A 525 0.53 -7.96 36.65
CA ILE A 525 -0.52 -7.54 35.74
C ILE A 525 -0.50 -6.02 35.72
N ARG A 526 -0.17 -5.45 34.55
CA ARG A 526 -0.32 -4.03 34.29
C ARG A 526 -1.76 -3.80 33.83
N LEU A 527 -2.50 -2.96 34.54
CA LEU A 527 -3.87 -2.60 34.21
C LEU A 527 -3.91 -1.13 33.80
N LYS A 528 -4.36 -0.85 32.57
CA LYS A 528 -4.82 0.48 32.17
C LYS A 528 -6.29 0.57 32.53
N ILE A 529 -6.66 1.45 33.46
CA ILE A 529 -8.02 1.57 33.99
C ILE A 529 -8.62 2.93 33.65
N LEU A 530 -9.87 2.89 33.23
CA LEU A 530 -10.79 4.00 33.04
C LEU A 530 -12.04 3.69 33.86
N GLN A 531 -12.13 4.28 35.06
CA GLN A 531 -13.26 4.12 35.98
C GLN A 531 -14.02 5.44 36.05
N GLU A 532 -15.34 5.38 35.92
CA GLU A 532 -16.24 6.51 36.07
C GLU A 532 -17.45 6.10 36.91
N VAL A 533 -17.85 6.97 37.84
CA VAL A 533 -19.10 6.88 38.59
C VAL A 533 -19.80 8.22 38.50
N SER A 534 -21.01 8.22 37.96
CA SER A 534 -21.89 9.38 37.87
C SER A 534 -23.23 9.10 38.56
N ARG A 535 -23.78 10.12 39.23
CA ARG A 535 -25.06 10.06 39.96
C ARG A 535 -25.82 11.36 39.79
N VAL A 536 -27.14 11.28 39.63
CA VAL A 536 -28.04 12.44 39.72
C VAL A 536 -28.13 12.94 41.16
N ASP A 537 -27.88 14.22 41.37
CA ASP A 537 -28.18 14.93 42.61
C ASP A 537 -29.56 15.59 42.46
N LYS A 538 -30.47 15.39 43.44
CA LYS A 538 -31.87 15.88 43.38
C LYS A 538 -32.04 17.39 43.67
N ALA A 539 -30.97 18.17 43.52
CA ALA A 539 -30.95 19.59 43.87
C ALA A 539 -30.91 20.44 42.60
N GLU A 540 -31.85 21.37 42.48
CA GLU A 540 -32.14 22.07 41.22
C GLU A 540 -32.54 23.54 41.44
N THR A 541 -32.22 24.37 40.46
CA THR A 541 -32.41 25.83 40.49
C THR A 541 -33.81 26.25 40.02
N LEU A 542 -34.48 27.08 40.82
CA LEU A 542 -35.90 27.45 40.69
C LEU A 542 -36.26 28.39 39.53
N ASP A 543 -35.31 28.80 38.69
CA ASP A 543 -35.46 29.98 37.80
C ASP A 543 -36.33 29.73 36.55
N THR A 544 -36.51 28.46 36.14
CA THR A 544 -37.29 28.09 34.93
C THR A 544 -38.56 27.27 35.21
N GLY A 545 -38.91 27.03 36.48
CA GLY A 545 -40.13 26.27 36.85
C GLY A 545 -40.20 24.81 36.38
N SER A 546 -39.10 24.26 35.87
CA SER A 546 -38.97 22.90 35.34
C SER A 546 -37.69 22.26 35.85
N LEU A 547 -37.68 20.94 35.89
CA LEU A 547 -36.65 20.13 36.52
C LEU A 547 -35.89 19.33 35.43
N GLN A 548 -34.58 19.45 35.19
CA GLN A 548 -33.51 20.26 35.81
C GLN A 548 -32.35 19.47 36.50
N PRO A 549 -32.14 18.13 36.32
CA PRO A 549 -31.28 17.33 37.19
C PRO A 549 -29.79 17.69 37.13
N THR A 550 -29.18 17.94 38.30
CA THR A 550 -27.72 18.07 38.42
C THR A 550 -27.06 16.69 38.54
N THR A 551 -25.79 16.55 38.16
CA THR A 551 -25.10 15.24 38.20
C THR A 551 -23.67 15.36 38.68
N ARG A 552 -23.35 14.55 39.70
CA ARG A 552 -22.02 14.42 40.29
C ARG A 552 -21.28 13.32 39.55
N LYS A 553 -20.19 13.67 38.87
CA LYS A 553 -19.33 12.75 38.10
C LYS A 553 -17.95 12.66 38.73
N ARG A 554 -17.47 11.43 38.94
CA ARG A 554 -16.14 11.09 39.43
C ARG A 554 -15.48 10.17 38.43
N ALA A 555 -14.27 10.51 37.97
CA ALA A 555 -13.56 9.75 36.97
C ALA A 555 -12.09 9.57 37.37
N THR A 556 -11.59 8.33 37.23
CA THR A 556 -10.19 7.95 37.43
C THR A 556 -9.66 7.33 36.15
N GLN A 557 -8.59 7.90 35.60
CA GLN A 557 -7.81 7.29 34.53
C GLN A 557 -6.38 7.05 35.03
N THR A 558 -5.94 5.80 35.07
CA THR A 558 -4.61 5.45 35.59
C THR A 558 -4.05 4.19 34.93
N THR A 559 -2.75 3.95 35.07
CA THR A 559 -2.12 2.68 34.72
C THR A 559 -1.29 2.21 35.90
N VAL A 560 -1.59 1.01 36.41
CA VAL A 560 -1.03 0.44 37.63
C VAL A 560 -0.48 -0.95 37.37
N GLN A 561 0.49 -1.41 38.17
CA GLN A 561 1.02 -2.77 38.09
C GLN A 561 0.80 -3.47 39.44
N VAL A 562 0.20 -4.65 39.38
CA VAL A 562 -0.34 -5.39 40.53
C VAL A 562 0.09 -6.86 40.41
N LYS A 563 0.31 -7.60 41.49
CA LYS A 563 0.50 -9.05 41.38
C LYS A 563 -0.84 -9.78 41.35
N ASP A 564 -0.84 -10.98 40.78
CA ASP A 564 -1.98 -11.88 40.81
C ASP A 564 -2.60 -12.00 42.23
N GLY A 565 -3.92 -11.83 42.32
CA GLY A 565 -4.70 -11.90 43.56
C GLY A 565 -4.53 -10.74 44.55
N GLN A 566 -3.66 -9.76 44.29
CA GLN A 566 -3.43 -8.64 45.22
C GLN A 566 -4.41 -7.49 44.99
N THR A 567 -5.05 -7.02 46.07
CA THR A 567 -5.86 -5.80 46.06
C THR A 567 -4.96 -4.57 46.21
N ILE A 568 -5.13 -3.55 45.35
CA ILE A 568 -4.50 -2.24 45.50
C ILE A 568 -5.53 -1.11 45.51
N VAL A 569 -5.19 0.03 46.13
CA VAL A 569 -5.94 1.29 45.98
C VAL A 569 -5.45 1.98 44.71
N ILE A 570 -6.36 2.28 43.78
CA ILE A 570 -6.04 3.02 42.54
C ILE A 570 -6.39 4.51 42.62
N SER A 571 -7.32 4.88 43.50
CA SER A 571 -7.86 6.23 43.62
C SER A 571 -8.49 6.42 44.99
N GLY A 572 -8.43 7.65 45.51
CA GLY A 572 -9.11 8.03 46.74
C GLY A 572 -9.22 9.53 46.88
N LEU A 573 -10.30 9.98 47.52
CA LEU A 573 -10.58 11.39 47.79
C LEU A 573 -11.20 11.50 49.18
N MET A 574 -10.58 12.29 50.05
CA MET A 574 -11.18 12.71 51.32
C MET A 574 -11.42 14.22 51.28
N GLY A 575 -12.68 14.61 51.31
CA GLY A 575 -13.12 16.00 51.40
C GLY A 575 -13.79 16.28 52.74
N VAL A 576 -13.47 17.41 53.36
CA VAL A 576 -14.22 17.97 54.48
C VAL A 576 -14.50 19.44 54.16
N SER A 577 -15.78 19.82 54.17
CA SER A 577 -16.23 21.20 54.04
C SER A 577 -16.89 21.61 55.34
N ASP A 578 -16.33 22.62 56.02
CA ASP A 578 -16.89 23.20 57.25
C ASP A 578 -17.32 24.64 56.94
N GLN A 579 -18.63 24.90 56.95
CA GLN A 579 -19.22 26.22 56.76
C GLN A 579 -19.86 26.70 58.06
N ASP A 580 -19.22 27.68 58.71
CA ASP A 580 -19.77 28.39 59.88
C ASP A 580 -20.32 29.74 59.44
N SER A 581 -21.66 29.86 59.42
CA SER A 581 -22.38 31.11 59.22
C SER A 581 -22.82 31.69 60.57
N PHE A 582 -22.67 33.00 60.73
CA PHE A 582 -22.95 33.71 61.96
C PHE A 582 -23.54 35.09 61.66
N SER A 583 -24.74 35.34 62.18
CA SER A 583 -25.44 36.62 62.09
C SER A 583 -25.74 37.10 63.51
N ASN A 584 -25.46 38.36 63.81
CA ASN A 584 -25.61 38.91 65.16
C ASN A 584 -25.90 40.41 65.14
N VAL A 585 -26.56 40.92 66.17
CA VAL A 585 -26.77 42.37 66.36
C VAL A 585 -25.50 42.99 66.98
N PRO A 586 -24.82 43.94 66.32
CA PRO A 586 -23.64 44.59 66.88
C PRO A 586 -23.89 45.18 68.27
N GLY A 587 -22.92 45.02 69.18
CA GLY A 587 -22.98 45.52 70.55
C GLY A 587 -23.74 44.60 71.52
N ILE A 588 -25.04 44.37 71.30
CA ILE A 588 -25.88 43.60 72.24
C ILE A 588 -25.53 42.09 72.20
N SER A 589 -25.03 41.60 71.07
CA SER A 589 -24.66 40.20 70.91
C SER A 589 -23.54 39.72 71.84
N ASP A 590 -22.66 40.61 72.32
CA ASP A 590 -21.45 40.21 73.05
C ASP A 590 -21.64 40.06 74.56
N ILE A 591 -22.86 40.34 75.05
CA ILE A 591 -23.24 40.13 76.45
C ILE A 591 -23.24 38.61 76.77
N PRO A 592 -22.55 38.15 77.83
CA PRO A 592 -22.61 36.75 78.26
C PRO A 592 -24.05 36.30 78.55
N VAL A 593 -24.40 35.08 78.14
CA VAL A 593 -25.75 34.49 78.23
C VAL A 593 -26.80 35.22 77.36
N LEU A 594 -27.12 36.48 77.66
CA LEU A 594 -28.16 37.26 76.96
C LEU A 594 -27.84 37.50 75.47
N GLY A 595 -26.57 37.58 75.09
CA GLY A 595 -26.14 37.77 73.71
C GLY A 595 -26.55 36.63 72.77
N TRP A 596 -26.83 35.42 73.28
CA TRP A 596 -27.40 34.32 72.48
C TRP A 596 -28.81 34.63 71.96
N LEU A 597 -29.54 35.50 72.66
CA LEU A 597 -30.85 35.98 72.21
C LEU A 597 -30.74 36.90 70.98
N PHE A 598 -29.55 37.40 70.64
CA PHE A 598 -29.29 38.30 69.51
C PHE A 598 -28.29 37.72 68.51
N LYS A 599 -28.23 36.38 68.45
CA LYS A 599 -27.33 35.60 67.57
C LYS A 599 -28.14 34.56 66.81
N HIS A 600 -27.71 34.30 65.57
CA HIS A 600 -28.11 33.18 64.76
C HIS A 600 -26.85 32.52 64.18
N LYS A 601 -26.64 31.25 64.51
CA LYS A 601 -25.49 30.46 64.09
C LYS A 601 -25.96 29.24 63.31
N SER A 602 -25.42 29.06 62.11
CA SER A 602 -25.57 27.84 61.33
C SER A 602 -24.18 27.24 61.09
N LYS A 603 -24.02 25.97 61.42
CA LYS A 603 -22.80 25.19 61.19
C LYS A 603 -23.13 23.98 60.33
N THR A 604 -22.60 23.95 59.12
CA THR A 604 -22.69 22.80 58.21
C THR A 604 -21.31 22.15 58.09
N ARG A 605 -21.26 20.83 58.26
CA ARG A 605 -20.09 19.98 58.03
C ARG A 605 -20.46 18.88 57.06
N GLU A 606 -19.90 18.93 55.86
CA GLU A 606 -19.93 17.85 54.87
C GLU A 606 -18.60 17.08 54.93
N LYS A 607 -18.66 15.75 55.00
CA LYS A 607 -17.49 14.87 54.89
C LYS A 607 -17.74 13.79 53.87
N THR A 608 -16.92 13.74 52.83
CA THR A 608 -16.90 12.68 51.80
C THR A 608 -15.60 11.90 51.90
N ASN A 609 -15.67 10.56 51.95
CA ASN A 609 -14.53 9.69 51.69
C ASN A 609 -14.86 8.78 50.51
N LEU A 610 -13.98 8.72 49.51
CA LEU A 610 -14.04 7.81 48.38
C LEU A 610 -12.76 6.98 48.36
N TYR A 611 -12.89 5.69 48.11
CA TYR A 611 -11.79 4.79 47.78
C TYR A 611 -12.20 3.87 46.62
N VAL A 612 -11.28 3.65 45.69
CA VAL A 612 -11.43 2.67 44.61
C VAL A 612 -10.29 1.68 44.71
N PHE A 613 -10.63 0.43 44.98
CA PHE A 613 -9.70 -0.70 45.02
C PHE A 613 -9.86 -1.54 43.76
N ILE A 614 -8.80 -2.22 43.34
CA ILE A 614 -8.82 -3.19 42.24
C ILE A 614 -8.05 -4.44 42.64
N THR A 615 -8.65 -5.59 42.35
CA THR A 615 -8.10 -6.94 42.57
C THR A 615 -8.16 -7.71 41.26
N PRO A 616 -7.03 -7.84 40.53
CA PRO A 616 -6.95 -8.70 39.36
C PRO A 616 -6.59 -10.14 39.75
N ARG A 617 -7.08 -11.11 38.98
CA ARG A 617 -6.72 -12.53 39.05
C ARG A 617 -6.43 -13.07 37.65
N ILE A 618 -5.34 -13.82 37.47
CA ILE A 618 -4.97 -14.41 36.18
C ILE A 618 -5.72 -15.72 35.97
N VAL A 619 -6.27 -15.90 34.77
CA VAL A 619 -7.00 -17.09 34.35
C VAL A 619 -6.24 -17.76 33.20
N GLN A 620 -5.57 -18.88 33.49
CA GLN A 620 -4.78 -19.63 32.51
C GLN A 620 -5.53 -20.85 31.95
N SER A 621 -6.50 -21.39 32.68
CA SER A 621 -7.21 -22.62 32.30
C SER A 621 -8.72 -22.53 32.49
N PRO A 622 -9.52 -23.30 31.72
CA PRO A 622 -10.98 -23.38 31.93
C PRO A 622 -11.37 -23.82 33.35
N ALA A 623 -10.54 -24.64 34.01
CA ALA A 623 -10.76 -25.06 35.39
C ALA A 623 -10.62 -23.89 36.39
N GLN A 624 -9.66 -22.97 36.16
CA GLN A 624 -9.54 -21.75 36.98
C GLN A 624 -10.72 -20.79 36.76
N ALA A 625 -11.20 -20.66 35.51
CA ALA A 625 -12.41 -19.89 35.20
C ALA A 625 -13.64 -20.46 35.93
N ALA A 626 -13.82 -21.79 35.88
CA ALA A 626 -14.90 -22.48 36.59
C ALA A 626 -14.82 -22.33 38.12
N ALA A 627 -13.61 -22.36 38.69
CA ALA A 627 -13.40 -22.14 40.13
C ALA A 627 -13.80 -20.72 40.56
N ILE A 628 -13.40 -19.69 39.80
CA ILE A 628 -13.80 -18.29 40.05
C ILE A 628 -15.33 -18.15 39.93
N HIS A 629 -15.93 -18.76 38.91
CA HIS A 629 -17.38 -18.76 38.74
C HIS A 629 -18.10 -19.39 39.96
N GLN A 630 -17.62 -20.53 40.45
CA GLN A 630 -18.20 -21.20 41.61
C GLN A 630 -18.01 -20.41 42.92
N GLU A 631 -16.84 -19.78 43.12
CA GLU A 631 -16.57 -18.85 44.23
C GLU A 631 -17.52 -17.64 44.22
N LYS A 632 -17.72 -17.02 43.05
CA LYS A 632 -18.60 -15.86 42.92
C LYS A 632 -20.09 -16.22 42.99
N ALA A 633 -20.49 -17.38 42.46
CA ALA A 633 -21.87 -17.86 42.56
C ALA A 633 -22.27 -18.16 44.01
N SER A 634 -21.40 -18.81 44.81
CA SER A 634 -21.68 -19.08 46.22
C SER A 634 -21.63 -17.82 47.08
N ALA A 635 -20.71 -16.88 46.80
CA ALA A 635 -20.70 -15.58 47.44
C ALA A 635 -22.00 -14.79 47.16
N LEU A 636 -22.50 -14.84 45.92
CA LEU A 636 -23.77 -14.19 45.54
C LEU A 636 -24.97 -14.84 46.22
N SER A 637 -25.07 -16.18 46.27
CA SER A 637 -26.18 -16.85 46.97
C SER A 637 -26.20 -16.51 48.46
N HIS A 638 -25.04 -16.47 49.12
CA HIS A 638 -24.97 -16.07 50.53
C HIS A 638 -25.30 -14.59 50.75
N ALA A 639 -24.94 -13.69 49.82
CA ALA A 639 -25.33 -12.27 49.90
C ALA A 639 -26.84 -12.07 49.73
N ILE A 640 -27.49 -12.86 48.85
CA ILE A 640 -28.95 -12.85 48.67
C ILE A 640 -29.65 -13.44 49.92
N GLU A 641 -29.14 -14.54 50.47
CA GLU A 641 -29.68 -15.16 51.68
C GLU A 641 -29.56 -14.22 52.90
N ALA A 642 -28.40 -13.61 53.11
CA ALA A 642 -28.18 -12.65 54.20
C ALA A 642 -29.09 -11.42 54.11
N SER A 643 -29.34 -10.90 52.90
CA SER A 643 -30.23 -9.75 52.70
C SER A 643 -31.73 -10.06 52.82
N GLN A 644 -32.14 -11.34 52.77
CA GLN A 644 -33.52 -11.75 53.05
C GLN A 644 -33.83 -11.96 54.54
N VAL A 645 -32.81 -12.08 55.40
CA VAL A 645 -33.00 -12.25 56.86
C VAL A 645 -33.19 -10.91 57.58
N GLU A 646 -32.89 -9.79 56.91
CA GLU A 646 -32.84 -8.45 57.51
C GLU A 646 -34.16 -7.65 57.42
N GLU A 647 -35.32 -8.33 57.39
CA GLU A 647 -36.60 -7.65 57.60
C GLU A 647 -36.66 -7.00 59.00
N PRO A 648 -37.14 -5.76 59.12
CA PRO A 648 -37.12 -5.03 60.38
C PRO A 648 -38.08 -5.67 61.38
N ARG A 649 -37.54 -6.30 62.43
CA ARG A 649 -38.29 -6.64 63.63
C ARG A 649 -38.83 -5.37 64.27
N THR A 650 -40.08 -5.06 63.99
CA THR A 650 -40.84 -4.03 64.69
C THR A 650 -41.03 -4.46 66.15
N GLU A 651 -40.20 -3.93 67.04
CA GLU A 651 -40.45 -4.01 68.48
C GLU A 651 -41.77 -3.29 68.80
N GLY A 652 -42.83 -4.07 69.01
CA GLY A 652 -44.16 -3.56 69.26
C GLY A 652 -44.25 -2.87 70.61
N VAL A 653 -44.34 -1.54 70.59
CA VAL A 653 -44.74 -0.75 71.77
C VAL A 653 -46.17 -1.14 72.15
N PRO A 654 -46.43 -1.62 73.38
CA PRO A 654 -47.76 -2.11 73.76
C PRO A 654 -48.72 -0.94 74.01
N VAL A 655 -49.56 -0.63 73.02
CA VAL A 655 -50.69 0.29 73.20
C VAL A 655 -51.76 -0.40 74.03
N ARG A 656 -51.90 0.01 75.30
CA ARG A 656 -53.11 -0.30 76.08
C ARG A 656 -54.30 0.45 75.48
N SER A 657 -55.26 -0.30 74.94
CA SER A 657 -56.61 0.18 74.67
C SER A 657 -57.59 -0.86 75.20
N GLY A 658 -58.61 -0.43 75.94
CA GLY A 658 -59.64 -1.30 76.50
C GLY A 658 -61.01 -0.98 75.92
N ALA A 659 -61.71 -1.99 75.44
CA ALA A 659 -63.17 -2.03 75.32
C ALA A 659 -63.63 -3.50 75.25
N MET A 660 -64.83 -3.76 75.79
CA MET A 660 -65.45 -5.09 75.83
C MET A 660 -66.22 -5.44 74.54
N PRO A 661 -66.62 -6.71 74.33
CA PRO A 661 -66.84 -7.27 72.98
C PRO A 661 -68.30 -7.22 72.50
N ALA A 662 -68.50 -7.45 71.19
CA ALA A 662 -69.81 -7.76 70.60
C ALA A 662 -69.72 -8.82 69.48
N SER A 663 -70.41 -9.94 69.71
CA SER A 663 -71.12 -10.84 68.78
C SER A 663 -70.64 -11.10 67.34
N GLU A 664 -70.54 -12.39 67.05
CA GLU A 664 -70.59 -13.12 65.78
C GLU A 664 -71.44 -12.49 64.64
N MET A 665 -71.00 -12.65 63.38
CA MET A 665 -71.83 -13.24 62.33
C MET A 665 -71.02 -13.78 61.13
N SER A 666 -71.39 -15.00 60.73
CA SER A 666 -70.94 -15.82 59.58
C SER A 666 -70.93 -15.13 58.20
N GLY A 667 -70.06 -15.59 57.26
CA GLY A 667 -70.43 -15.51 55.83
C GLY A 667 -69.37 -15.48 54.71
N ASN A 668 -68.61 -16.57 54.51
CA ASN A 668 -68.21 -17.14 53.19
C ASN A 668 -67.19 -16.46 52.22
N GLU A 669 -66.48 -17.34 51.49
CA GLU A 669 -65.80 -17.24 50.17
C GLU A 669 -64.51 -16.40 49.95
N GLY A 670 -63.58 -16.96 49.15
CA GLY A 670 -62.51 -16.20 48.48
C GLY A 670 -61.04 -16.64 48.65
N ALA A 671 -60.71 -17.93 48.69
CA ALA A 671 -59.29 -18.37 48.79
C ALA A 671 -58.54 -18.29 47.45
N HIS A 672 -57.67 -17.29 47.27
CA HIS A 672 -56.66 -17.23 46.20
C HIS A 672 -55.24 -17.36 46.79
N PRO A 673 -54.45 -18.40 46.45
CA PRO A 673 -53.05 -18.46 46.83
C PRO A 673 -52.18 -17.58 45.92
N VAL A 674 -51.37 -16.73 46.53
CA VAL A 674 -50.38 -15.89 45.83
C VAL A 674 -49.29 -16.78 45.21
N LEU A 675 -48.94 -16.51 43.95
CA LEU A 675 -47.93 -17.24 43.20
C LEU A 675 -46.52 -17.06 43.80
N LYS A 676 -45.86 -18.17 44.14
CA LYS A 676 -44.40 -18.21 44.29
C LYS A 676 -43.74 -18.11 42.90
N PRO A 677 -42.68 -17.30 42.70
CA PRO A 677 -41.87 -17.39 41.50
C PRO A 677 -41.06 -18.69 41.52
N LEU A 678 -41.33 -19.58 40.57
CA LEU A 678 -40.57 -20.82 40.36
C LEU A 678 -39.37 -20.52 39.46
N ILE A 679 -38.16 -20.42 40.03
CA ILE A 679 -36.93 -20.30 39.23
C ILE A 679 -36.53 -21.70 38.77
N LEU A 680 -36.81 -21.99 37.50
CA LEU A 680 -36.39 -23.21 36.81
C LEU A 680 -34.97 -23.01 36.27
N LEU A 681 -34.00 -23.70 36.86
CA LEU A 681 -32.63 -23.80 36.35
C LEU A 681 -32.20 -25.26 36.36
N ASP A 682 -32.36 -25.93 35.22
CA ASP A 682 -31.78 -27.24 34.94
C ASP A 682 -30.82 -27.10 33.73
N PRO A 683 -29.62 -27.69 33.76
CA PRO A 683 -28.61 -27.48 32.72
C PRO A 683 -28.82 -28.42 31.53
N MET A 684 -29.28 -27.89 30.39
CA MET A 684 -29.22 -28.60 29.11
C MET A 684 -27.79 -28.64 28.55
N PHE A 685 -27.00 -29.60 29.01
CA PHE A 685 -25.90 -30.21 28.24
C PHE A 685 -25.72 -31.66 28.68
N ARG A 686 -26.28 -32.60 27.91
CA ARG A 686 -25.88 -34.00 27.96
C ARG A 686 -26.02 -34.65 26.59
N ASP A 687 -25.05 -35.51 26.29
CA ASP A 687 -24.78 -36.13 25.00
C ASP A 687 -25.98 -36.83 24.35
N ASP A 688 -26.07 -36.73 23.02
CA ASP A 688 -26.73 -37.75 22.19
C ASP A 688 -25.83 -38.15 21.02
N ALA A 689 -25.33 -39.38 21.06
CA ALA A 689 -24.48 -39.97 20.02
C ALA A 689 -24.69 -41.50 19.93
N LYS A 690 -25.75 -41.92 19.21
CA LYS A 690 -25.90 -43.19 18.43
C LYS A 690 -27.36 -43.27 17.91
N VAL A 691 -27.62 -43.22 16.61
CA VAL A 691 -27.51 -44.32 15.60
C VAL A 691 -28.61 -45.39 15.71
N SER A 692 -29.35 -45.54 14.60
CA SER A 692 -30.14 -46.71 14.13
C SER A 692 -31.68 -46.63 14.22
N GLY A 693 -32.36 -46.83 13.07
CA GLY A 693 -33.77 -47.25 13.03
C GLY A 693 -34.65 -46.65 11.92
N ASN A 694 -34.60 -47.22 10.70
CA ASN A 694 -35.59 -47.04 9.62
C ASN A 694 -36.96 -47.68 9.99
N PRO A 695 -38.08 -47.50 9.23
CA PRO A 695 -38.20 -46.90 7.90
C PRO A 695 -39.06 -45.63 7.79
#